data_AF-A0A4Z1T1G8-F1
#
_entry.id   AF-A0A4Z1T1G8-F1
#
_cell.length_a   1.000
_cell.length_b   1.000
_cell.length_c   1.000
_cell.angle_alpha   90.00
_cell.angle_beta   90.00
_cell.angle_gamma   90.00
#
_symmetry.space_group_name_H-M   'P 1'
#
loop_
_entity.id
_entity.type
_entity.pdbx_description
1 polymer ?
#
loop_
_entity_poly.entity_id
_entity_poly.type
_entity_poly.pdbx_seq_one_letter_code
_entity_poly.pdbx_strand_id
1 'polypeptide(L)'
;MASDTETAPPTLPGEDHPPQDVAPGPQRAEAPLITGEGAYSEEYTALCTGYPESDSLRHACIAIFGPQSSGKSTLLNDLFGTSFRMMDEDNGQEQTTRGITAGIIPSIESSPALLLFDCEGSESGERHREGNQNIEHYIGSFAAVTADILIINILMTDVGRSVGSCSNLLESIFKVYFRLRNGQNGAYHKLKIFIVVRRYNGEGEESMRDDLSNSVREIYKSSVLSEFSEFCERFDDFIDLKFWFIREKFREDSDGNRRESRLYKKQLREIRTQLSELAAEAIRQPVSSGRLPLTLAETPETYKSIWERICNDEDLNIPSIQEALSTKRCIEKAQGCTEQLDADLKGITLNVPNTLHEILEMRIDGIDIAQRLIDAGSNAALSFDEQTEGYLEGPRIEQRRILYQHISPCLRDKANSIVDSVVGTAMRLVDEASQDAKSQVPNLVTNGTLMTLKNLLEEADEMRATHRDGLRLEVPELLHRPAFPFDQFMRNRVSQWPNDTRGTLGLFNSICRGLLVWSVKVAAPFGVLCDIEEHASRVERRVNDQMDAVAEHFDNILREQFSEFSQQQLRDSKVDISHAIRVGADVACELNGIYSTLVSRGNEQLESLCNGLDISRRDIASSLLQQYSTIVGEDIRASILQKFRSNADGSIFVHLWRCMEDKIKFANFPTRGQIDAEYNRVKEGLETYVRSFGTIVLSDHVSQRQVTIDLHNDIRTEIVLEKMNHIWILGYNLMVLRFELMKRNTSEIIKRLNASSDKKREDATNNKLKIKDLDVEIAQLRDEAWSDTRRARKEEKEATKKRIWAWVTAPLVIPAIHFASTASDCADRAAAARDCVQQANEKIVKLHEGQKGLYSANDALNKESDELRNSAGDLESIETELKNLFEDVLTKADELARDAMDMGVEKLALESDAERQQLRKKLKEFIARFEAAKDQVAPPPPPPV
;
A
#
# COMPACT_ATOMS: atom_id res chain seq x y z
N MET A 1 -46.73 46.41 58.96
CA MET A 1 -47.84 47.24 58.45
C MET A 1 -48.41 46.47 57.27
N ALA A 2 -49.36 45.57 57.54
CA ALA A 2 -50.82 45.80 57.47
C ALA A 2 -51.23 45.93 56.00
N SER A 3 -52.05 45.06 55.41
CA SER A 3 -53.48 44.80 55.71
C SER A 3 -53.95 43.64 54.80
N ASP A 4 -55.00 42.85 55.03
CA ASP A 4 -55.90 42.62 56.16
C ASP A 4 -56.55 41.26 55.89
N THR A 5 -56.61 40.45 56.93
CA THR A 5 -57.39 39.23 57.05
C THR A 5 -58.75 39.57 57.66
N GLU A 6 -59.84 39.09 57.07
CA GLU A 6 -61.11 38.91 57.80
C GLU A 6 -61.55 37.44 57.73
N THR A 7 -61.69 36.89 58.93
CA THR A 7 -62.00 35.52 59.31
C THR A 7 -63.50 35.23 59.31
N ALA A 8 -63.89 34.00 58.93
CA ALA A 8 -65.14 33.36 59.33
C ALA A 8 -64.84 32.05 60.12
N PRO A 9 -65.73 31.62 61.05
CA PRO A 9 -65.41 30.77 62.21
C PRO A 9 -65.44 29.24 61.94
N PRO A 10 -64.98 28.39 62.89
CA PRO A 10 -64.70 26.97 62.64
C PRO A 10 -65.93 26.08 62.82
N THR A 11 -66.12 25.12 61.91
CA THR A 11 -67.03 23.99 62.08
C THR A 11 -66.25 22.73 62.54
N LEU A 12 -66.85 22.03 63.50
CA LEU A 12 -66.38 20.84 64.20
C LEU A 12 -66.15 19.62 63.27
N PRO A 13 -65.31 18.65 63.67
CA PRO A 13 -65.04 17.45 62.90
C PRO A 13 -66.08 16.35 63.18
N GLY A 14 -66.53 15.69 62.13
CA GLY A 14 -67.19 14.39 62.23
C GLY A 14 -68.43 14.27 61.37
N GLU A 15 -68.26 13.70 60.19
CA GLU A 15 -69.10 12.60 59.68
C GLU A 15 -68.43 12.05 58.40
N ASP A 16 -68.11 10.76 58.41
CA ASP A 16 -67.49 10.04 57.32
C ASP A 16 -68.40 10.08 56.07
N HIS A 17 -68.01 10.89 55.09
CA HIS A 17 -68.50 10.76 53.72
C HIS A 17 -67.65 9.73 52.96
N PRO A 18 -68.27 8.81 52.20
CA PRO A 18 -67.55 7.92 51.29
C PRO A 18 -66.88 8.76 50.20
N PRO A 19 -65.70 8.36 49.68
CA PRO A 19 -64.94 9.18 48.75
C PRO A 19 -65.71 9.37 47.44
N GLN A 20 -66.13 10.60 47.18
CA GLN A 20 -66.40 11.09 45.83
C GLN A 20 -65.07 11.49 45.21
N ASP A 21 -64.66 10.76 44.17
CA ASP A 21 -64.12 11.32 42.92
C ASP A 21 -63.60 10.18 42.03
N VAL A 22 -64.43 9.72 41.09
CA VAL A 22 -64.12 9.63 39.65
C VAL A 22 -65.46 9.57 38.91
N ALA A 23 -65.77 10.55 38.08
CA ALA A 23 -66.84 10.44 37.09
C ALA A 23 -66.32 10.86 35.71
N PRO A 24 -66.15 9.93 34.76
CA PRO A 24 -66.53 10.18 33.38
C PRO A 24 -68.06 10.02 33.26
N GLY A 25 -68.72 10.75 32.36
CA GLY A 25 -70.17 10.60 32.11
C GLY A 25 -70.55 9.14 31.77
N PRO A 26 -71.84 8.74 31.90
CA PRO A 26 -72.23 7.36 31.76
C PRO A 26 -72.03 6.90 30.31
N GLN A 27 -70.90 6.24 30.05
CA GLN A 27 -70.82 5.28 28.95
C GLN A 27 -71.97 4.31 29.19
N ARG A 28 -72.88 4.15 28.22
CA ARG A 28 -73.94 3.13 28.31
C ARG A 28 -73.24 1.81 28.61
N ALA A 29 -73.51 1.18 29.74
CA ALA A 29 -72.92 -0.11 30.11
C ALA A 29 -73.66 -1.29 29.45
N GLU A 30 -74.78 -1.00 28.77
CA GLU A 30 -75.71 -1.96 28.22
C GLU A 30 -76.19 -1.52 26.84
N ALA A 31 -76.35 -2.47 25.93
CA ALA A 31 -76.88 -2.25 24.59
C ALA A 31 -77.63 -3.49 24.11
N PRO A 32 -78.67 -3.33 23.27
CA PRO A 32 -79.24 -4.48 22.57
C PRO A 32 -78.15 -5.13 21.72
N LEU A 33 -77.97 -6.44 21.85
CA LEU A 33 -77.14 -7.30 20.99
C LEU A 33 -77.96 -7.81 19.80
N ILE A 34 -79.12 -8.38 20.11
CA ILE A 34 -80.14 -8.81 19.13
C ILE A 34 -81.42 -8.04 19.44
N THR A 35 -82.05 -7.43 18.43
CA THR A 35 -83.31 -6.70 18.61
C THR A 35 -84.51 -7.65 18.70
N GLY A 36 -85.69 -7.12 19.05
CA GLY A 36 -86.93 -7.91 19.08
C GLY A 36 -87.32 -8.53 17.72
N GLU A 37 -86.84 -7.97 16.62
CA GLU A 37 -87.10 -8.46 15.26
C GLU A 37 -86.07 -9.53 14.83
N GLY A 38 -85.08 -9.83 15.68
CA GLY A 38 -84.00 -10.78 15.37
C GLY A 38 -82.83 -10.17 14.59
N ALA A 39 -82.74 -8.83 14.49
CA ALA A 39 -81.64 -8.15 13.84
C ALA A 39 -80.43 -8.00 14.78
N TYR A 40 -79.22 -8.13 14.24
CA TYR A 40 -77.99 -7.83 14.99
C TYR A 40 -77.81 -6.31 15.14
N SER A 41 -77.52 -5.87 16.36
CA SER A 41 -77.52 -4.44 16.70
C SER A 41 -76.14 -3.79 16.56
N GLU A 42 -76.08 -2.66 15.85
CA GLU A 42 -74.88 -1.83 15.76
C GLU A 42 -74.54 -1.13 17.09
N GLU A 43 -75.53 -0.95 17.98
CA GLU A 43 -75.29 -0.37 19.31
C GLU A 43 -74.39 -1.26 20.17
N TYR A 44 -74.47 -2.59 20.01
CA TYR A 44 -73.57 -3.52 20.66
C TYR A 44 -72.13 -3.41 20.14
N THR A 45 -71.97 -3.26 18.82
CA THR A 45 -70.65 -3.02 18.21
C THR A 45 -70.03 -1.74 18.75
N ALA A 46 -70.80 -0.66 18.82
CA ALA A 46 -70.35 0.61 19.39
C ALA A 46 -70.01 0.50 20.90
N LEU A 47 -70.79 -0.27 21.65
CA LEU A 47 -70.53 -0.55 23.06
C LEU A 47 -69.18 -1.26 23.27
N CYS A 48 -68.92 -2.32 22.49
CA CYS A 48 -67.71 -3.12 22.63
C CYS A 48 -66.46 -2.37 22.16
N THR A 49 -66.54 -1.67 21.02
CA THR A 49 -65.41 -0.91 20.44
C THR A 49 -65.13 0.40 21.17
N GLY A 50 -66.13 0.99 21.82
CA GLY A 50 -65.98 2.19 22.65
C GLY A 50 -65.42 1.91 24.05
N TYR A 51 -65.24 0.64 24.41
CA TYR A 51 -64.74 0.24 25.72
C TYR A 51 -63.21 0.36 25.79
N PRO A 52 -62.62 0.98 26.83
CA PRO A 52 -61.16 1.06 26.97
C PRO A 52 -60.50 -0.32 27.01
N GLU A 53 -59.40 -0.51 26.28
CA GLU A 53 -58.67 -1.79 26.23
C GLU A 53 -59.50 -2.97 25.68
N SER A 54 -60.53 -2.70 24.88
CA SER A 54 -61.40 -3.74 24.28
C SER A 54 -60.63 -4.82 23.50
N ASP A 55 -59.47 -4.47 22.93
CA ASP A 55 -58.61 -5.37 22.15
C ASP A 55 -57.80 -6.36 23.00
N SER A 56 -57.58 -6.08 24.29
CA SER A 56 -56.86 -6.96 25.23
C SER A 56 -57.78 -7.56 26.30
N LEU A 57 -58.99 -7.02 26.49
CA LEU A 57 -59.91 -7.46 27.52
C LEU A 57 -60.60 -8.77 27.17
N ARG A 58 -60.10 -9.88 27.74
CA ARG A 58 -60.79 -11.17 27.76
C ARG A 58 -61.93 -11.14 28.79
N HIS A 59 -63.06 -11.75 28.44
CA HIS A 59 -64.25 -11.78 29.28
C HIS A 59 -64.77 -13.21 29.40
N ALA A 60 -65.58 -13.46 30.44
CA ALA A 60 -66.45 -14.62 30.53
C ALA A 60 -67.89 -14.21 30.22
N CYS A 61 -68.61 -15.03 29.46
CA CYS A 61 -69.98 -14.75 29.09
C CYS A 61 -70.98 -15.48 30.01
N ILE A 62 -71.94 -14.75 30.58
CA ILE A 62 -73.02 -15.27 31.42
C ILE A 62 -74.35 -14.91 30.78
N ALA A 63 -75.15 -15.89 30.42
CA ALA A 63 -76.49 -15.65 29.87
C ALA A 63 -77.58 -16.15 30.83
N ILE A 64 -78.66 -15.37 30.98
CA ILE A 64 -79.82 -15.75 31.79
C ILE A 64 -81.06 -16.01 30.95
N PHE A 65 -81.70 -17.13 31.24
CA PHE A 65 -82.91 -17.65 30.60
C PHE A 65 -84.02 -17.86 31.60
N GLY A 66 -85.25 -18.05 31.12
CA GLY A 66 -86.39 -18.37 31.97
C GLY A 66 -87.70 -17.81 31.44
N PRO A 67 -88.83 -18.22 32.03
CA PRO A 67 -90.15 -17.79 31.59
C PRO A 67 -90.29 -16.26 31.58
N GLN A 68 -91.19 -15.73 30.76
CA GLN A 68 -91.53 -14.31 30.80
C GLN A 68 -91.93 -13.90 32.24
N SER A 69 -91.46 -12.73 32.67
CA SER A 69 -91.77 -12.16 34.01
C SER A 69 -91.24 -12.95 35.23
N SER A 70 -90.29 -13.88 35.06
CA SER A 70 -89.68 -14.62 36.18
C SER A 70 -88.66 -13.83 37.02
N GLY A 71 -88.38 -12.57 36.66
CA GLY A 71 -87.44 -11.69 37.36
C GLY A 71 -85.96 -11.88 36.97
N LYS A 72 -85.69 -12.14 35.68
CA LYS A 72 -84.34 -12.32 35.10
C LYS A 72 -83.49 -11.05 35.20
N SER A 73 -83.94 -9.97 34.56
CA SER A 73 -83.28 -8.65 34.59
C SER A 73 -83.12 -8.14 36.02
N THR A 74 -84.13 -8.35 36.88
CA THR A 74 -84.04 -8.04 38.32
C THR A 74 -82.92 -8.82 39.02
N LEU A 75 -82.73 -10.10 38.70
CA LEU A 75 -81.65 -10.89 39.28
C LEU A 75 -80.28 -10.44 38.80
N LEU A 76 -80.12 -10.13 37.51
CA LEU A 76 -78.87 -9.60 36.99
C LEU A 76 -78.53 -8.25 37.62
N ASN A 77 -79.51 -7.34 37.71
CA ASN A 77 -79.35 -6.05 38.40
C ASN A 77 -78.96 -6.25 39.86
N ASP A 78 -79.64 -7.16 40.57
CA ASP A 78 -79.34 -7.46 41.97
C ASP A 78 -78.03 -8.26 42.14
N LEU A 79 -77.50 -8.95 41.13
CA LEU A 79 -76.23 -9.68 41.19
C LEU A 79 -75.02 -8.83 40.76
N PHE A 80 -75.17 -7.93 39.81
CA PHE A 80 -74.03 -7.23 39.20
C PHE A 80 -74.13 -5.71 39.28
N GLY A 81 -75.24 -5.16 39.79
CA GLY A 81 -75.44 -3.71 39.82
C GLY A 81 -75.76 -3.11 38.46
N THR A 82 -76.21 -3.93 37.50
CA THR A 82 -76.68 -3.48 36.18
C THR A 82 -78.00 -2.72 36.27
N SER A 83 -78.39 -2.08 35.16
CA SER A 83 -79.58 -1.27 34.98
C SER A 83 -80.49 -1.80 33.86
N PHE A 84 -80.50 -3.12 33.61
CA PHE A 84 -81.38 -3.74 32.62
C PHE A 84 -82.84 -3.37 32.87
N ARG A 85 -83.59 -3.11 31.79
CA ARG A 85 -85.00 -2.68 31.86
C ARG A 85 -85.87 -3.71 32.60
N MET A 86 -86.50 -3.27 33.68
CA MET A 86 -87.44 -4.09 34.46
C MET A 86 -88.89 -3.81 34.08
N MET A 87 -89.79 -4.72 34.47
CA MET A 87 -91.24 -4.56 34.33
C MET A 87 -91.72 -3.39 35.17
N ASP A 88 -92.56 -2.56 34.56
CA ASP A 88 -93.29 -1.52 35.25
C ASP A 88 -94.55 -2.13 35.85
N GLU A 89 -94.54 -2.38 37.16
CA GLU A 89 -95.63 -3.04 37.89
C GLU A 89 -96.96 -2.24 37.80
N ASP A 90 -96.89 -0.93 37.53
CA ASP A 90 -98.04 -0.02 37.49
C ASP A 90 -98.75 0.01 36.12
N ASN A 91 -98.06 -0.36 35.04
CA ASN A 91 -98.57 -0.27 33.66
C ASN A 91 -98.98 -1.62 33.04
N GLY A 92 -98.89 -2.72 33.80
CA GLY A 92 -99.33 -4.06 33.40
C GLY A 92 -98.20 -5.02 33.01
N GLN A 93 -98.54 -6.29 32.82
CA GLN A 93 -97.58 -7.35 32.45
C GLN A 93 -97.31 -7.35 30.93
N GLU A 94 -96.49 -6.42 30.46
CA GLU A 94 -95.99 -6.39 29.07
C GLU A 94 -94.58 -6.99 28.96
N GLN A 95 -94.20 -7.46 27.78
CA GLN A 95 -92.84 -7.94 27.53
C GLN A 95 -91.79 -6.82 27.68
N THR A 96 -90.84 -6.99 28.61
CA THR A 96 -89.84 -5.96 28.97
C THR A 96 -88.53 -6.06 28.20
N THR A 97 -88.06 -7.29 27.97
CA THR A 97 -86.84 -7.60 27.23
C THR A 97 -87.23 -8.23 25.91
N ARG A 98 -86.82 -7.62 24.80
CA ARG A 98 -87.03 -8.12 23.43
C ARG A 98 -85.67 -8.38 22.77
N GLY A 99 -85.45 -9.59 22.29
CA GLY A 99 -84.17 -10.07 21.79
C GLY A 99 -83.17 -10.40 22.90
N ILE A 100 -81.92 -9.96 22.74
CA ILE A 100 -80.84 -10.14 23.73
C ILE A 100 -80.27 -8.76 24.04
N THR A 101 -80.26 -8.38 25.31
CA THR A 101 -79.53 -7.19 25.77
C THR A 101 -78.23 -7.62 26.42
N ALA A 102 -77.11 -7.03 25.97
CA ALA A 102 -75.80 -7.29 26.54
C ALA A 102 -75.39 -6.18 27.52
N GLY A 103 -74.74 -6.55 28.62
CA GLY A 103 -74.16 -5.64 29.58
C GLY A 103 -72.72 -6.02 29.90
N ILE A 104 -71.84 -5.02 30.04
CA ILE A 104 -70.41 -5.23 30.33
C ILE A 104 -70.14 -4.90 31.79
N ILE A 105 -69.57 -5.85 32.53
CA ILE A 105 -69.01 -5.61 33.85
C ILE A 105 -67.49 -5.52 33.74
N PRO A 106 -66.88 -4.38 34.11
CA PRO A 106 -65.43 -4.20 34.08
C PRO A 106 -64.71 -5.26 34.91
N SER A 107 -63.48 -5.57 34.50
CA SER A 107 -62.53 -6.25 35.38
C SER A 107 -62.22 -5.33 36.58
N ILE A 108 -62.30 -5.88 37.79
CA ILE A 108 -61.87 -5.22 39.04
C ILE A 108 -60.71 -6.08 39.57
N GLU A 109 -59.76 -5.52 40.34
CA GLU A 109 -58.49 -6.15 40.77
C GLU A 109 -58.58 -7.62 41.29
N SER A 110 -59.78 -8.14 41.60
CA SER A 110 -60.04 -9.52 42.03
C SER A 110 -61.09 -10.30 41.20
N SER A 111 -61.61 -9.77 40.09
CA SER A 111 -62.65 -10.44 39.27
C SER A 111 -62.48 -10.21 37.77
N PRO A 112 -62.60 -11.26 36.94
CA PRO A 112 -62.52 -11.12 35.48
C PRO A 112 -63.64 -10.25 34.92
N ALA A 113 -63.43 -9.67 33.74
CA ALA A 113 -64.50 -8.99 33.01
C ALA A 113 -65.63 -9.96 32.65
N LEU A 114 -66.88 -9.51 32.78
CA LEU A 114 -68.06 -10.31 32.47
C LEU A 114 -68.87 -9.66 31.36
N LEU A 115 -69.31 -10.48 30.42
CA LEU A 115 -70.32 -10.11 29.43
C LEU A 115 -71.63 -10.79 29.81
N LEU A 116 -72.65 -10.00 30.15
CA LEU A 116 -73.93 -10.48 30.62
C LEU A 116 -74.95 -10.42 29.49
N PHE A 117 -75.67 -11.51 29.24
CA PHE A 117 -76.80 -11.55 28.31
C PHE A 117 -78.11 -11.70 29.07
N ASP A 118 -78.94 -10.64 29.05
CA ASP A 118 -80.34 -10.70 29.44
C ASP A 118 -81.16 -11.14 28.22
N CYS A 119 -81.54 -12.42 28.19
CA CYS A 119 -82.30 -13.00 27.09
C CYS A 119 -83.81 -12.80 27.29
N GLU A 120 -84.52 -12.56 26.19
CA GLU A 120 -85.97 -12.53 26.13
C GLU A 120 -86.59 -13.76 26.83
N GLY A 121 -87.67 -13.54 27.58
CA GLY A 121 -88.34 -14.61 28.30
C GLY A 121 -89.02 -15.60 27.35
N SER A 122 -88.86 -16.89 27.64
CA SER A 122 -89.50 -17.96 26.85
C SER A 122 -91.02 -17.99 27.06
N GLU A 123 -91.71 -18.58 26.09
CA GLU A 123 -93.14 -18.86 26.11
C GLU A 123 -94.01 -17.60 26.19
N SER A 124 -93.55 -16.57 25.50
CA SER A 124 -94.26 -15.30 25.46
C SER A 124 -95.60 -15.44 24.72
N GLY A 125 -96.69 -15.08 25.42
CA GLY A 125 -98.02 -15.08 24.81
C GLY A 125 -98.13 -14.11 23.62
N GLU A 126 -97.26 -13.08 23.61
CA GLU A 126 -97.12 -12.11 22.52
C GLU A 126 -96.51 -12.76 21.26
N ARG A 127 -95.39 -13.49 21.35
CA ARG A 127 -94.79 -14.17 20.17
C ARG A 127 -95.65 -15.31 19.63
N HIS A 128 -96.39 -16.00 20.51
CA HIS A 128 -97.35 -17.02 20.09
C HIS A 128 -98.45 -16.43 19.18
N ARG A 129 -98.86 -15.17 19.43
CA ARG A 129 -99.84 -14.46 18.59
C ARG A 129 -99.24 -13.92 17.29
N GLU A 130 -97.95 -13.61 17.30
CA GLU A 130 -97.21 -13.05 16.15
C GLU A 130 -96.64 -14.11 15.18
N GLY A 131 -96.70 -15.40 15.52
CA GLY A 131 -96.21 -16.49 14.67
C GLY A 131 -94.69 -16.66 14.64
N ASN A 132 -93.95 -15.89 15.44
CA ASN A 132 -92.48 -15.84 15.47
C ASN A 132 -91.87 -16.69 16.61
N GLN A 133 -92.32 -17.94 16.79
CA GLN A 133 -91.81 -18.82 17.86
C GLN A 133 -90.32 -19.22 17.66
N ASN A 134 -89.81 -19.15 16.43
CA ASN A 134 -88.43 -19.52 16.12
C ASN A 134 -87.39 -18.62 16.79
N ILE A 135 -87.72 -17.36 17.14
CA ILE A 135 -86.76 -16.43 17.72
C ILE A 135 -86.31 -16.86 19.12
N GLU A 136 -87.22 -17.41 19.94
CA GLU A 136 -86.90 -17.91 21.28
C GLU A 136 -85.92 -19.11 21.18
N HIS A 137 -86.09 -19.95 20.17
CA HIS A 137 -85.18 -21.06 19.86
C HIS A 137 -83.79 -20.57 19.42
N TYR A 138 -83.72 -19.54 18.56
CA TYR A 138 -82.45 -18.96 18.11
C TYR A 138 -81.70 -18.26 19.25
N ILE A 139 -82.41 -17.54 20.12
CA ILE A 139 -81.82 -16.89 21.31
C ILE A 139 -81.23 -17.93 22.27
N GLY A 140 -81.97 -19.01 22.56
CA GLY A 140 -81.47 -20.11 23.38
C GLY A 140 -80.25 -20.79 22.78
N SER A 141 -80.30 -21.05 21.47
CA SER A 141 -79.20 -21.63 20.71
C SER A 141 -77.95 -20.75 20.72
N PHE A 142 -78.13 -19.45 20.51
CA PHE A 142 -77.04 -18.49 20.49
C PHE A 142 -76.31 -18.41 21.82
N ALA A 143 -77.03 -18.36 22.93
CA ALA A 143 -76.37 -18.36 24.24
C ALA A 143 -75.74 -19.71 24.58
N ALA A 144 -76.29 -20.83 24.12
CA ALA A 144 -75.65 -22.14 24.30
C ALA A 144 -74.26 -22.21 23.64
N VAL A 145 -74.07 -21.49 22.54
CA VAL A 145 -72.81 -21.42 21.80
C VAL A 145 -71.83 -20.43 22.45
N THR A 146 -72.35 -19.31 22.98
CA THR A 146 -71.54 -18.14 23.34
C THR A 146 -71.33 -17.95 24.83
N ALA A 147 -72.19 -18.50 25.68
CA ALA A 147 -72.11 -18.35 27.13
C ALA A 147 -71.19 -19.42 27.76
N ASP A 148 -70.27 -18.97 28.61
CA ASP A 148 -69.48 -19.84 29.48
C ASP A 148 -70.33 -20.39 30.64
N ILE A 149 -71.36 -19.63 31.06
CA ILE A 149 -72.29 -19.97 32.14
C ILE A 149 -73.72 -19.64 31.71
N LEU A 150 -74.60 -20.64 31.75
CA LEU A 150 -76.03 -20.50 31.49
C LEU A 150 -76.81 -20.53 32.79
N ILE A 151 -77.60 -19.49 33.06
CA ILE A 151 -78.49 -19.40 34.21
C ILE A 151 -79.92 -19.61 33.73
N ILE A 152 -80.65 -20.57 34.31
CA ILE A 152 -82.06 -20.81 34.02
C ILE A 152 -82.88 -20.40 35.24
N ASN A 153 -83.56 -19.26 35.15
CA ASN A 153 -84.32 -18.64 36.21
C ASN A 153 -85.81 -19.01 36.16
N ILE A 154 -86.23 -19.84 37.11
CA ILE A 154 -87.60 -20.34 37.26
C ILE A 154 -88.18 -19.93 38.61
N LEU A 155 -89.51 -19.83 38.72
CA LEU A 155 -90.17 -19.65 40.02
C LEU A 155 -90.37 -21.02 40.69
N MET A 156 -90.38 -21.07 42.02
CA MET A 156 -90.67 -22.30 42.77
C MET A 156 -92.03 -22.92 42.37
N THR A 157 -93.02 -22.10 42.03
CA THR A 157 -94.35 -22.54 41.58
C THR A 157 -94.36 -23.25 40.23
N ASP A 158 -93.28 -23.12 39.47
CA ASP A 158 -93.14 -23.66 38.13
C ASP A 158 -92.36 -24.99 38.11
N VAL A 159 -91.81 -25.39 39.26
CA VAL A 159 -91.16 -26.70 39.43
C VAL A 159 -92.20 -27.81 39.22
N GLY A 160 -91.90 -28.74 38.32
CA GLY A 160 -92.79 -29.85 37.95
C GLY A 160 -93.83 -29.54 36.87
N ARG A 161 -93.86 -28.32 36.30
CA ARG A 161 -94.72 -27.97 35.16
C ARG A 161 -93.93 -27.95 33.86
N SER A 162 -94.38 -28.68 32.83
CA SER A 162 -93.72 -28.69 31.51
C SER A 162 -93.64 -27.32 30.81
N VAL A 163 -94.67 -26.49 31.00
CA VAL A 163 -94.82 -25.10 30.46
C VAL A 163 -94.29 -24.05 31.45
N GLY A 164 -93.60 -24.46 32.52
CA GLY A 164 -93.02 -23.56 33.53
C GLY A 164 -91.53 -23.82 33.76
N SER A 165 -91.07 -25.02 33.43
CA SER A 165 -89.70 -25.51 33.67
C SER A 165 -88.73 -25.24 32.51
N CYS A 166 -89.12 -24.49 31.47
CA CYS A 166 -88.31 -24.21 30.28
C CYS A 166 -87.86 -25.45 29.49
N SER A 167 -88.67 -26.52 29.47
CA SER A 167 -88.27 -27.81 28.86
C SER A 167 -88.02 -27.71 27.35
N ASN A 168 -88.83 -26.96 26.62
CA ASN A 168 -88.68 -26.76 25.17
C ASN A 168 -87.41 -25.97 24.81
N LEU A 169 -87.03 -25.02 25.67
CA LEU A 169 -85.82 -24.23 25.53
C LEU A 169 -84.57 -25.08 25.78
N LEU A 170 -84.59 -25.89 26.85
CA LEU A 170 -83.53 -26.85 27.15
C LEU A 170 -83.31 -27.86 26.02
N GLU A 171 -84.38 -28.38 25.43
CA GLU A 171 -84.30 -29.28 24.28
C GLU A 171 -83.58 -28.61 23.09
N SER A 172 -83.90 -27.34 22.83
CA SER A 172 -83.29 -26.56 21.74
C SER A 172 -81.82 -26.28 22.00
N ILE A 173 -81.48 -25.90 23.23
CA ILE A 173 -80.11 -25.71 23.71
C ILE A 173 -79.30 -26.98 23.52
N PHE A 174 -79.81 -28.15 23.95
CA PHE A 174 -79.09 -29.40 23.82
C PHE A 174 -78.94 -29.85 22.36
N LYS A 175 -79.97 -29.70 21.52
CA LYS A 175 -79.86 -30.02 20.09
C LYS A 175 -78.74 -29.20 19.40
N VAL A 176 -78.68 -27.90 19.65
CA VAL A 176 -77.61 -27.05 19.09
C VAL A 176 -76.27 -27.38 19.73
N TYR A 177 -76.24 -27.59 21.05
CA TYR A 177 -75.02 -28.00 21.75
C TYR A 177 -74.41 -29.29 21.17
N PHE A 178 -75.21 -30.29 20.81
CA PHE A 178 -74.69 -31.49 20.15
C PHE A 178 -74.27 -31.26 18.70
N ARG A 179 -74.97 -30.42 17.93
CA ARG A 179 -74.55 -30.03 16.57
C ARG A 179 -73.19 -29.30 16.57
N LEU A 180 -72.95 -28.44 17.55
CA LEU A 180 -71.65 -27.76 17.73
C LEU A 180 -70.50 -28.73 17.98
N ARG A 181 -70.79 -29.88 18.57
CA ARG A 181 -69.82 -30.87 19.05
C ARG A 181 -69.43 -31.91 18.01
N ASN A 182 -69.84 -31.73 16.75
CA ASN A 182 -69.49 -32.58 15.62
C ASN A 182 -67.97 -32.94 15.62
N GLY A 183 -67.64 -34.21 15.86
CA GLY A 183 -66.35 -34.82 15.51
C GLY A 183 -65.21 -34.82 16.56
N GLN A 184 -65.39 -34.35 17.80
CA GLN A 184 -64.27 -34.13 18.74
C GLN A 184 -64.30 -34.98 20.04
N ASN A 185 -65.11 -36.06 20.12
CA ASN A 185 -65.09 -37.07 21.22
C ASN A 185 -64.99 -36.52 22.67
N GLY A 186 -65.65 -35.38 22.96
CA GLY A 186 -65.67 -34.81 24.30
C GLY A 186 -64.51 -33.86 24.66
N ALA A 187 -63.70 -33.42 23.69
CA ALA A 187 -62.57 -32.50 23.93
C ALA A 187 -62.97 -31.04 24.29
N TYR A 188 -64.25 -30.69 24.26
CA TYR A 188 -64.73 -29.33 24.49
C TYR A 188 -65.32 -29.19 25.92
N HIS A 189 -65.17 -28.03 26.56
CA HIS A 189 -65.53 -27.81 27.97
C HIS A 189 -67.02 -28.02 28.29
N LYS A 190 -67.34 -28.55 29.47
CA LYS A 190 -68.74 -28.84 29.87
C LYS A 190 -69.60 -27.58 29.86
N LEU A 191 -70.83 -27.70 29.37
CA LEU A 191 -71.83 -26.63 29.47
C LEU A 191 -72.23 -26.47 30.94
N LYS A 192 -71.94 -25.31 31.52
CA LYS A 192 -72.26 -25.00 32.92
C LYS A 192 -73.66 -24.42 33.02
N ILE A 193 -74.61 -25.21 33.52
CA ILE A 193 -76.02 -24.81 33.68
C ILE A 193 -76.33 -24.64 35.16
N PHE A 194 -76.81 -23.46 35.53
CA PHE A 194 -77.28 -23.12 36.87
C PHE A 194 -78.78 -22.88 36.87
N ILE A 195 -79.54 -23.79 37.46
CA ILE A 195 -80.98 -23.59 37.66
C ILE A 195 -81.21 -22.76 38.92
N VAL A 196 -81.75 -21.57 38.74
CA VAL A 196 -82.14 -20.66 39.82
C VAL A 196 -83.61 -20.82 40.13
N VAL A 197 -83.92 -21.35 41.31
CA VAL A 197 -85.28 -21.45 41.83
C VAL A 197 -85.58 -20.23 42.69
N ARG A 198 -86.44 -19.35 42.19
CA ARG A 198 -86.82 -18.08 42.82
C ARG A 198 -88.04 -18.22 43.73
N ARG A 199 -88.15 -17.31 44.70
CA ARG A 199 -89.23 -17.29 45.73
C ARG A 199 -89.27 -18.59 46.53
N TYR A 200 -88.09 -19.13 46.83
CA TYR A 200 -87.96 -20.37 47.59
C TYR A 200 -88.47 -20.19 49.02
N ASN A 201 -89.41 -21.05 49.43
CA ASN A 201 -90.06 -20.98 50.75
C ASN A 201 -89.25 -21.63 51.88
N GLY A 202 -88.18 -22.38 51.57
CA GLY A 202 -87.29 -22.98 52.57
C GLY A 202 -87.48 -24.45 52.88
N GLU A 203 -88.43 -25.11 52.21
CA GLU A 203 -88.77 -26.50 52.46
C GLU A 203 -88.56 -27.34 51.18
N GLY A 204 -88.20 -28.62 51.33
CA GLY A 204 -88.15 -29.56 50.20
C GLY A 204 -87.06 -29.31 49.15
N GLU A 205 -85.92 -28.72 49.53
CA GLU A 205 -84.82 -28.43 48.59
C GLU A 205 -84.31 -29.68 47.86
N GLU A 206 -84.06 -30.77 48.61
CA GLU A 206 -83.50 -32.02 48.09
C GLU A 206 -84.42 -32.67 47.06
N SER A 207 -85.71 -32.79 47.38
CA SER A 207 -86.73 -33.33 46.44
C SER A 207 -86.83 -32.50 45.17
N MET A 208 -86.88 -31.16 45.26
CA MET A 208 -86.93 -30.30 44.07
C MET A 208 -85.67 -30.42 43.21
N ARG A 209 -84.50 -30.51 43.87
CA ARG A 209 -83.22 -30.68 43.18
C ARG A 209 -83.19 -31.99 42.39
N ASP A 210 -83.66 -33.08 42.99
CA ASP A 210 -83.73 -34.39 42.33
C ASP A 210 -84.73 -34.38 41.16
N ASP A 211 -85.92 -33.83 41.37
CA ASP A 211 -86.95 -33.74 40.33
C ASP A 211 -86.48 -32.93 39.12
N LEU A 212 -85.88 -31.75 39.36
CA LEU A 212 -85.34 -30.91 38.29
C LEU A 212 -84.13 -31.57 37.60
N SER A 213 -83.24 -32.20 38.37
CA SER A 213 -82.09 -32.93 37.82
C SER A 213 -82.52 -34.06 36.89
N ASN A 214 -83.49 -34.87 37.30
CA ASN A 214 -84.05 -35.95 36.48
C ASN A 214 -84.72 -35.40 35.23
N SER A 215 -85.51 -34.33 35.36
CA SER A 215 -86.16 -33.69 34.20
C SER A 215 -85.15 -33.20 33.17
N VAL A 216 -84.06 -32.55 33.60
CA VAL A 216 -83.01 -32.06 32.68
C VAL A 216 -82.28 -33.22 32.00
N ARG A 217 -82.01 -34.31 32.73
CA ARG A 217 -81.36 -35.51 32.19
C ARG A 217 -82.24 -36.20 31.14
N GLU A 218 -83.55 -36.29 31.37
CA GLU A 218 -84.48 -36.84 30.38
C GLU A 218 -84.54 -35.97 29.11
N ILE A 219 -84.61 -34.64 29.25
CA ILE A 219 -84.57 -33.72 28.11
C ILE A 219 -83.25 -33.84 27.35
N TYR A 220 -82.12 -33.98 28.06
CA TYR A 220 -80.82 -34.23 27.43
C TYR A 220 -80.85 -35.53 26.60
N LYS A 221 -81.34 -36.63 27.18
CA LYS A 221 -81.44 -37.94 26.50
C LYS A 221 -82.29 -37.86 25.24
N SER A 222 -83.42 -37.16 25.28
CA SER A 222 -84.29 -37.00 24.11
C SER A 222 -83.73 -36.04 23.05
N SER A 223 -82.78 -35.19 23.43
CA SER A 223 -82.18 -34.18 22.54
C SER A 223 -80.93 -34.66 21.82
N VAL A 224 -80.35 -35.79 22.23
CA VAL A 224 -79.18 -36.39 21.57
C VAL A 224 -79.58 -36.82 20.15
N LEU A 225 -78.82 -36.35 19.15
CA LEU A 225 -79.06 -36.71 17.75
C LEU A 225 -78.75 -38.19 17.52
N SER A 226 -79.46 -38.83 16.58
CA SER A 226 -79.31 -40.26 16.29
C SER A 226 -77.89 -40.69 15.94
N GLU A 227 -77.12 -39.79 15.32
CA GLU A 227 -75.72 -39.98 14.95
C GLU A 227 -74.78 -40.08 16.16
N PHE A 228 -75.23 -39.63 17.35
CA PHE A 228 -74.45 -39.56 18.58
C PHE A 228 -75.08 -40.37 19.73
N SER A 229 -75.79 -41.45 19.39
CA SER A 229 -76.50 -42.30 20.37
C SER A 229 -75.63 -42.82 21.54
N GLU A 230 -74.30 -42.89 21.37
CA GLU A 230 -73.36 -43.23 22.43
C GLU A 230 -73.24 -42.16 23.55
N PHE A 231 -73.70 -40.93 23.32
CA PHE A 231 -73.65 -39.84 24.30
C PHE A 231 -74.90 -39.74 25.19
N CYS A 232 -75.97 -40.50 24.88
CA CYS A 232 -77.24 -40.47 25.62
C CYS A 232 -77.07 -40.70 27.14
N GLU A 233 -76.17 -41.61 27.54
CA GLU A 233 -75.94 -41.95 28.95
C GLU A 233 -74.75 -41.18 29.58
N ARG A 234 -74.14 -40.24 28.85
CA ARG A 234 -72.92 -39.52 29.26
C ARG A 234 -73.18 -38.10 29.74
N PHE A 235 -74.33 -37.82 30.37
CA PHE A 235 -74.74 -36.47 30.79
C PHE A 235 -73.63 -35.68 31.51
N ASP A 236 -73.02 -36.29 32.52
CA ASP A 236 -72.02 -35.64 33.37
C ASP A 236 -70.68 -35.40 32.66
N ASP A 237 -70.43 -36.00 31.48
CA ASP A 237 -69.25 -35.69 30.66
C ASP A 237 -69.42 -34.37 29.90
N PHE A 238 -70.66 -33.95 29.65
CA PHE A 238 -71.00 -32.82 28.78
C PHE A 238 -71.62 -31.64 29.52
N ILE A 239 -72.34 -31.86 30.61
CA ILE A 239 -73.10 -30.83 31.33
C ILE A 239 -72.63 -30.79 32.78
N ASP A 240 -72.36 -29.60 33.31
CA ASP A 240 -72.23 -29.37 34.75
C ASP A 240 -73.49 -28.66 35.26
N LEU A 241 -74.36 -29.42 35.94
CA LEU A 241 -75.66 -28.93 36.41
C LEU A 241 -75.59 -28.58 37.90
N LYS A 242 -75.93 -27.33 38.22
CA LYS A 242 -75.98 -26.80 39.59
C LYS A 242 -77.29 -26.08 39.85
N PHE A 243 -77.60 -25.83 41.12
CA PHE A 243 -78.84 -25.19 41.52
C PHE A 243 -78.62 -24.14 42.61
N TRP A 244 -79.33 -23.01 42.48
CA TRP A 244 -79.40 -21.97 43.50
C TRP A 244 -80.86 -21.74 43.91
N PHE A 245 -81.17 -21.97 45.19
CA PHE A 245 -82.50 -21.76 45.75
C PHE A 245 -82.56 -20.41 46.46
N ILE A 246 -83.12 -19.39 45.79
CA ILE A 246 -83.08 -18.00 46.23
C ILE A 246 -84.39 -17.62 46.92
N ARG A 247 -84.28 -17.10 48.15
CA ARG A 247 -85.42 -16.59 48.93
C ARG A 247 -86.09 -15.40 48.25
N GLU A 248 -87.29 -15.06 48.69
CA GLU A 248 -87.96 -13.84 48.23
C GLU A 248 -87.14 -12.58 48.57
N LYS A 249 -87.07 -11.64 47.62
CA LYS A 249 -86.30 -10.38 47.76
C LYS A 249 -86.80 -9.57 48.95
N PHE A 250 -88.11 -9.50 49.10
CA PHE A 250 -88.77 -8.75 50.16
C PHE A 250 -89.48 -9.69 51.12
N ARG A 251 -89.46 -9.32 52.40
CA ARG A 251 -90.22 -9.95 53.46
C ARG A 251 -91.04 -8.87 54.15
N GLU A 252 -92.31 -9.15 54.40
CA GLU A 252 -93.12 -8.30 55.27
C GLU A 252 -92.70 -8.51 56.73
N ASP A 253 -92.40 -7.42 57.43
CA ASP A 253 -92.20 -7.46 58.87
C ASP A 253 -93.55 -7.51 59.62
N SER A 254 -93.50 -7.68 60.94
CA SER A 254 -94.70 -7.74 61.79
C SER A 254 -95.57 -6.47 61.74
N ASP A 255 -95.00 -5.37 61.25
CA ASP A 255 -95.65 -4.05 61.17
C ASP A 255 -96.19 -3.78 59.75
N GLY A 256 -96.12 -4.76 58.84
CA GLY A 256 -96.58 -4.66 57.46
C GLY A 256 -95.65 -3.89 56.52
N ASN A 257 -94.44 -3.53 56.96
CA ASN A 257 -93.46 -2.86 56.11
C ASN A 257 -92.68 -3.90 55.29
N ARG A 258 -92.54 -3.63 53.99
CA ARG A 258 -91.79 -4.46 53.05
C ARG A 258 -90.28 -4.20 53.23
N ARG A 259 -89.56 -5.11 53.89
CA ARG A 259 -88.10 -5.02 54.08
C ARG A 259 -87.37 -6.02 53.21
N GLU A 260 -86.19 -5.63 52.73
CA GLU A 260 -85.35 -6.53 51.95
C GLU A 260 -84.77 -7.65 52.83
N SER A 261 -84.84 -8.89 52.34
CA SER A 261 -84.43 -10.08 53.08
C SER A 261 -82.91 -10.14 53.27
N ARG A 262 -82.44 -10.26 54.51
CA ARG A 262 -81.00 -10.47 54.82
C ARG A 262 -80.47 -11.78 54.22
N LEU A 263 -81.31 -12.81 54.18
CA LEU A 263 -80.96 -14.10 53.58
C LEU A 263 -80.79 -13.96 52.06
N TYR A 264 -81.69 -13.23 51.40
CA TYR A 264 -81.57 -12.92 49.97
C TYR A 264 -80.23 -12.24 49.66
N LYS A 265 -79.88 -11.17 50.40
CA LYS A 265 -78.58 -10.50 50.25
C LYS A 265 -77.39 -11.41 50.47
N LYS A 266 -77.46 -12.31 51.47
CA LYS A 266 -76.40 -13.27 51.75
C LYS A 266 -76.22 -14.24 50.57
N GLN A 267 -77.32 -14.82 50.08
CA GLN A 267 -77.32 -15.75 48.94
C GLN A 267 -76.78 -15.09 47.67
N LEU A 268 -77.17 -13.85 47.37
CA LEU A 268 -76.62 -13.12 46.22
C LEU A 268 -75.12 -12.90 46.32
N ARG A 269 -74.58 -12.58 47.51
CA ARG A 269 -73.13 -12.45 47.70
C ARG A 269 -72.40 -13.75 47.44
N GLU A 270 -72.93 -14.88 47.93
CA GLU A 270 -72.35 -16.20 47.71
C GLU A 270 -72.38 -16.59 46.22
N ILE A 271 -73.50 -16.32 45.53
CA ILE A 271 -73.64 -16.57 44.09
C ILE A 271 -72.65 -15.71 43.29
N ARG A 272 -72.49 -14.43 43.63
CA ARG A 272 -71.50 -13.54 42.98
C ARG A 272 -70.09 -14.10 43.10
N THR A 273 -69.67 -14.54 44.28
CA THR A 273 -68.35 -15.14 44.49
C THR A 273 -68.16 -16.39 43.64
N GLN A 274 -69.14 -17.30 43.61
CA GLN A 274 -69.09 -18.50 42.77
C GLN A 274 -69.01 -18.17 41.28
N LEU A 275 -69.81 -17.21 40.81
CA LEU A 275 -69.78 -16.76 39.41
C LEU A 275 -68.43 -16.14 39.03
N SER A 276 -67.82 -15.35 39.91
CA SER A 276 -66.48 -14.79 39.68
C SER A 276 -65.40 -15.89 39.58
N GLU A 277 -65.45 -16.91 40.43
CA GLU A 277 -64.53 -18.06 40.38
C GLU A 277 -64.68 -18.85 39.07
N LEU A 278 -65.92 -19.13 38.67
CA LEU A 278 -66.22 -19.86 37.43
C LEU A 278 -65.86 -19.06 36.17
N ALA A 279 -66.07 -17.76 36.19
CA ALA A 279 -65.63 -16.87 35.12
C ALA A 279 -64.10 -16.85 34.99
N ALA A 280 -63.39 -16.82 36.11
CA ALA A 280 -61.92 -16.85 36.12
C ALA A 280 -61.38 -18.21 35.67
N GLU A 281 -62.10 -19.29 35.99
CA GLU A 281 -61.82 -20.62 35.45
C GLU A 281 -62.02 -20.65 33.92
N ALA A 282 -63.13 -20.12 33.41
CA ALA A 282 -63.45 -20.10 31.99
C ALA A 282 -62.40 -19.35 31.16
N ILE A 283 -61.97 -18.17 31.61
CA ILE A 283 -60.93 -17.37 30.91
C ILE A 283 -59.58 -18.08 30.89
N ARG A 284 -59.25 -18.85 31.94
CA ARG A 284 -58.00 -19.61 32.06
C ARG A 284 -58.01 -20.94 31.30
N GLN A 285 -59.13 -21.33 30.71
CA GLN A 285 -59.18 -22.59 29.96
C GLN A 285 -58.25 -22.55 28.75
N PRO A 286 -57.54 -23.65 28.44
CA PRO A 286 -56.69 -23.70 27.27
C PRO A 286 -57.53 -23.58 26.00
N VAL A 287 -56.94 -23.10 24.93
CA VAL A 287 -57.61 -22.91 23.63
C VAL A 287 -58.13 -24.25 23.07
N SER A 288 -57.49 -25.36 23.42
CA SER A 288 -57.94 -26.72 23.08
C SER A 288 -59.28 -27.13 23.72
N SER A 289 -59.81 -26.35 24.67
CA SER A 289 -61.12 -26.57 25.31
C SER A 289 -62.32 -26.27 24.39
N GLY A 290 -62.07 -25.82 23.17
CA GLY A 290 -63.09 -25.42 22.20
C GLY A 290 -63.81 -24.10 22.53
N ARG A 291 -63.47 -23.47 23.66
CA ARG A 291 -63.88 -22.11 24.00
C ARG A 291 -63.29 -21.11 22.99
N LEU A 292 -64.10 -20.17 22.52
CA LEU A 292 -63.60 -19.06 21.70
C LEU A 292 -62.89 -18.06 22.61
N PRO A 293 -61.57 -17.81 22.46
CA PRO A 293 -60.81 -16.93 23.34
C PRO A 293 -61.03 -15.45 22.96
N LEU A 294 -62.29 -15.01 22.95
CA LEU A 294 -62.67 -13.70 22.44
C LEU A 294 -62.26 -12.57 23.38
N THR A 295 -61.63 -11.55 22.82
CA THR A 295 -61.56 -10.22 23.43
C THR A 295 -62.88 -9.48 23.17
N LEU A 296 -63.16 -8.45 23.96
CA LEU A 296 -64.40 -7.69 23.83
C LEU A 296 -64.56 -7.11 22.40
N ALA A 297 -63.46 -6.63 21.80
CA ALA A 297 -63.46 -6.11 20.42
C ALA A 297 -63.73 -7.18 19.34
N GLU A 298 -63.48 -8.46 19.62
CA GLU A 298 -63.73 -9.57 18.69
C GLU A 298 -65.18 -10.06 18.72
N THR A 299 -65.88 -9.78 19.81
CA THR A 299 -67.25 -10.27 19.99
C THR A 299 -68.22 -9.80 18.92
N PRO A 300 -68.21 -8.54 18.40
CA PRO A 300 -69.25 -8.11 17.49
C PRO A 300 -69.26 -8.87 16.16
N GLU A 301 -68.10 -9.00 15.52
CA GLU A 301 -67.96 -9.73 14.24
C GLU A 301 -68.26 -11.23 14.44
N THR A 302 -67.70 -11.83 15.49
CA THR A 302 -67.83 -13.26 15.76
C THR A 302 -69.26 -13.64 16.13
N TYR A 303 -69.90 -12.88 17.02
CA TYR A 303 -71.28 -13.13 17.44
C TYR A 303 -72.28 -12.86 16.33
N LYS A 304 -72.05 -11.85 15.48
CA LYS A 304 -72.87 -11.66 14.28
C LYS A 304 -72.80 -12.88 13.37
N SER A 305 -71.61 -13.40 13.11
CA SER A 305 -71.43 -14.60 12.27
C SER A 305 -72.09 -15.85 12.89
N ILE A 306 -71.96 -16.04 14.20
CA ILE A 306 -72.64 -17.14 14.91
C ILE A 306 -74.16 -16.99 14.82
N TRP A 307 -74.69 -15.78 15.06
CA TRP A 307 -76.12 -15.50 14.97
C TRP A 307 -76.69 -15.78 13.58
N GLU A 308 -76.05 -15.27 12.53
CA GLU A 308 -76.48 -15.48 11.14
C GLU A 308 -76.51 -16.97 10.77
N ARG A 309 -75.49 -17.74 11.17
CA ARG A 309 -75.45 -19.20 10.94
C ARG A 309 -76.57 -19.94 11.69
N ILE A 310 -76.88 -19.55 12.92
CA ILE A 310 -78.00 -20.11 13.69
C ILE A 310 -79.33 -19.81 13.00
N CYS A 311 -79.56 -18.57 12.57
CA CYS A 311 -80.78 -18.18 11.89
C CYS A 311 -80.98 -18.91 10.55
N ASN A 312 -79.90 -19.28 9.87
CA ASN A 312 -79.92 -20.01 8.60
C ASN A 312 -79.92 -21.55 8.77
N ASP A 313 -79.95 -22.07 9.99
CA ASP A 313 -79.79 -23.51 10.28
C ASP A 313 -78.50 -24.13 9.69
N GLU A 314 -77.41 -23.33 9.59
CA GLU A 314 -76.10 -23.77 9.11
C GLU A 314 -75.29 -24.45 10.21
N ASP A 315 -74.43 -25.41 9.83
CA ASP A 315 -73.51 -26.07 10.78
C ASP A 315 -72.48 -25.09 11.36
N LEU A 316 -72.48 -24.98 12.68
CA LEU A 316 -71.53 -24.16 13.43
C LEU A 316 -70.21 -24.93 13.65
N ASN A 317 -69.32 -24.89 12.65
CA ASN A 317 -67.96 -25.42 12.79
C ASN A 317 -67.08 -24.48 13.65
N ILE A 318 -67.21 -24.62 14.98
CA ILE A 318 -66.44 -23.83 15.96
C ILE A 318 -64.92 -24.00 15.80
N PRO A 319 -64.35 -25.21 15.57
CA PRO A 319 -62.93 -25.36 15.30
C PRO A 319 -62.42 -24.48 14.15
N SER A 320 -63.14 -24.43 13.02
CA SER A 320 -62.76 -23.57 11.90
C SER A 320 -62.89 -22.08 12.22
N ILE A 321 -63.90 -21.67 13.00
CA ILE A 321 -64.01 -20.27 13.48
C ILE A 321 -62.81 -19.92 14.37
N GLN A 322 -62.43 -20.82 15.28
CA GLN A 322 -61.32 -20.63 16.21
C GLN A 322 -59.97 -20.56 15.48
N GLU A 323 -59.77 -21.40 14.46
CA GLU A 323 -58.59 -21.38 13.60
C GLU A 323 -58.51 -20.09 12.78
N ALA A 324 -59.62 -19.66 12.17
CA ALA A 324 -59.68 -18.42 11.41
C ALA A 324 -59.40 -17.19 12.29
N LEU A 325 -60.00 -17.14 13.48
CA LEU A 325 -59.77 -16.07 14.46
C LEU A 325 -58.30 -16.03 14.92
N SER A 326 -57.77 -17.19 15.33
CA SER A 326 -56.37 -17.30 15.76
C SER A 326 -55.41 -16.88 14.65
N THR A 327 -55.68 -17.28 13.40
CA THR A 327 -54.87 -16.89 12.25
C THR A 327 -54.90 -15.39 12.01
N LYS A 328 -56.10 -14.79 11.93
CA LYS A 328 -56.27 -13.35 11.73
C LYS A 328 -55.52 -12.55 12.79
N ARG A 329 -55.66 -12.92 14.06
CA ARG A 329 -55.01 -12.23 15.18
C ARG A 329 -53.51 -12.43 15.23
N CYS A 330 -53.01 -13.65 15.02
CA CYS A 330 -51.56 -13.87 14.93
C CYS A 330 -50.95 -13.03 13.79
N ILE A 331 -51.62 -12.87 12.64
CA ILE A 331 -51.17 -11.99 11.56
C ILE A 331 -51.11 -10.53 12.02
N GLU A 332 -52.19 -10.00 12.60
CA GLU A 332 -52.26 -8.61 13.07
C GLU A 332 -51.20 -8.31 14.15
N LYS A 333 -50.99 -9.25 15.09
CA LYS A 333 -49.97 -9.12 16.13
C LYS A 333 -48.55 -9.20 15.57
N ALA A 334 -48.28 -10.10 14.62
CA ALA A 334 -47.00 -10.18 13.93
C ALA A 334 -46.69 -8.89 13.15
N GLN A 335 -47.72 -8.29 12.51
CA GLN A 335 -47.58 -7.01 11.82
C GLN A 335 -47.26 -5.88 12.80
N GLY A 336 -47.96 -5.77 13.92
CA GLY A 336 -47.64 -4.77 14.96
C GLY A 336 -46.22 -4.92 15.52
N CYS A 337 -45.75 -6.16 15.73
CA CYS A 337 -44.38 -6.43 16.16
C CYS A 337 -43.35 -6.04 15.09
N THR A 338 -43.67 -6.25 13.80
CA THR A 338 -42.85 -5.80 12.68
C THR A 338 -42.73 -4.27 12.63
N GLU A 339 -43.85 -3.56 12.77
CA GLU A 339 -43.86 -2.09 12.76
C GLU A 339 -43.08 -1.50 13.93
N GLN A 340 -43.19 -2.11 15.13
CA GLN A 340 -42.42 -1.71 16.31
C GLN A 340 -40.92 -1.97 16.10
N LEU A 341 -40.55 -3.13 15.57
CA LEU A 341 -39.15 -3.44 15.24
C LEU A 341 -38.57 -2.40 14.29
N ASP A 342 -39.28 -2.07 13.21
CA ASP A 342 -38.81 -1.07 12.24
C ASP A 342 -38.60 0.31 12.89
N ALA A 343 -39.44 0.69 13.85
CA ALA A 343 -39.28 1.92 14.61
C ALA A 343 -38.04 1.87 15.52
N ASP A 344 -37.86 0.76 16.26
CA ASP A 344 -36.72 0.56 17.16
C ASP A 344 -35.39 0.53 16.38
N LEU A 345 -35.34 -0.17 15.25
CA LEU A 345 -34.18 -0.23 14.36
C LEU A 345 -33.86 1.13 13.71
N LYS A 346 -34.86 1.97 13.45
CA LYS A 346 -34.64 3.36 13.00
C LYS A 346 -34.05 4.22 14.10
N GLY A 347 -34.48 4.02 15.35
CA GLY A 347 -33.93 4.74 16.52
C GLY A 347 -32.47 4.42 16.79
N ILE A 348 -32.02 3.20 16.47
CA ILE A 348 -30.61 2.80 16.60
C ILE A 348 -29.81 3.41 15.45
N THR A 349 -29.06 4.48 15.75
CA THR A 349 -28.16 5.14 14.81
C THR A 349 -26.74 5.18 15.35
N LEU A 350 -25.77 5.04 14.45
CA LEU A 350 -24.37 5.31 14.74
C LEU A 350 -24.05 6.70 14.16
N ASN A 351 -23.76 7.67 15.03
CA ASN A 351 -23.16 8.91 14.58
C ASN A 351 -21.72 8.61 14.19
N VAL A 352 -21.48 8.54 12.89
CA VAL A 352 -20.18 8.11 12.39
C VAL A 352 -19.31 9.35 12.22
N PRO A 353 -18.19 9.44 12.95
CA PRO A 353 -17.32 10.61 12.92
C PRO A 353 -16.74 10.83 11.51
N ASN A 354 -16.69 12.09 11.09
CA ASN A 354 -16.21 12.49 9.77
C ASN A 354 -14.72 12.84 9.77
N THR A 355 -14.15 13.12 10.94
CA THR A 355 -12.75 13.49 11.07
C THR A 355 -12.03 12.58 12.07
N LEU A 356 -10.71 12.49 11.94
CA LEU A 356 -9.87 11.79 12.90
C LEU A 356 -10.06 12.35 14.32
N HIS A 357 -10.22 13.67 14.44
CA HIS A 357 -10.45 14.33 15.73
C HIS A 357 -11.78 13.89 16.37
N GLU A 358 -12.85 13.81 15.59
CA GLU A 358 -14.16 13.32 16.06
C GLU A 358 -14.11 11.85 16.48
N ILE A 359 -13.35 10.97 15.79
CA ILE A 359 -13.13 9.60 16.29
C ILE A 359 -12.47 9.64 17.65
N LEU A 360 -11.40 10.42 17.77
CA LEU A 360 -10.58 10.47 18.98
C LEU A 360 -11.34 11.05 20.18
N GLU A 361 -12.39 11.83 19.95
CA GLU A 361 -13.29 12.36 20.99
C GLU A 361 -14.55 11.49 21.23
N MET A 362 -14.96 10.66 20.27
CA MET A 362 -16.15 9.81 20.38
C MET A 362 -15.85 8.40 20.88
N ARG A 363 -16.53 8.00 21.96
CA ARG A 363 -16.52 6.62 22.45
C ARG A 363 -17.64 5.83 21.79
N ILE A 364 -17.27 4.92 20.87
CA ILE A 364 -18.21 3.97 20.25
C ILE A 364 -18.12 2.63 20.97
N ASP A 365 -19.20 2.26 21.66
CA ASP A 365 -19.36 0.92 22.22
C ASP A 365 -20.09 0.02 21.21
N GLY A 366 -19.31 -0.74 20.44
CA GLY A 366 -19.86 -1.69 19.47
C GLY A 366 -20.66 -2.83 20.10
N ILE A 367 -20.38 -3.19 21.36
CA ILE A 367 -21.11 -4.26 22.07
C ILE A 367 -22.49 -3.76 22.46
N ASP A 368 -22.58 -2.58 23.05
CA ASP A 368 -23.86 -1.97 23.43
C ASP A 368 -24.79 -1.77 22.21
N ILE A 369 -24.24 -1.32 21.08
CA ILE A 369 -25.05 -1.15 19.86
C ILE A 369 -25.51 -2.49 19.30
N ALA A 370 -24.63 -3.49 19.26
CA ALA A 370 -25.01 -4.84 18.84
C ALA A 370 -26.08 -5.43 19.78
N GLN A 371 -25.96 -5.22 21.09
CA GLN A 371 -26.94 -5.66 22.07
C GLN A 371 -28.29 -4.99 21.84
N ARG A 372 -28.34 -3.67 21.61
CA ARG A 372 -29.59 -2.97 21.30
C ARG A 372 -30.29 -3.49 20.05
N LEU A 373 -29.54 -3.91 19.01
CA LEU A 373 -30.12 -4.56 17.84
C LEU A 373 -30.70 -5.94 18.16
N ILE A 374 -29.97 -6.73 18.95
CA ILE A 374 -30.41 -8.06 19.39
C ILE A 374 -31.67 -7.94 20.26
N ASP A 375 -31.69 -6.97 21.18
CA ASP A 375 -32.82 -6.67 22.05
C ASP A 375 -34.03 -6.24 21.24
N ALA A 376 -33.87 -5.37 20.23
CA ALA A 376 -34.99 -4.97 19.37
C ALA A 376 -35.64 -6.17 18.67
N GLY A 377 -34.84 -7.08 18.12
CA GLY A 377 -35.33 -8.32 17.51
C GLY A 377 -35.96 -9.28 18.52
N SER A 378 -35.31 -9.47 19.68
CA SER A 378 -35.76 -10.40 20.72
C SER A 378 -37.06 -9.90 21.37
N ASN A 379 -37.16 -8.61 21.66
CA ASN A 379 -38.36 -7.99 22.22
C ASN A 379 -39.56 -8.12 21.26
N ALA A 380 -39.34 -7.95 19.94
CA ALA A 380 -40.40 -8.15 18.96
C ALA A 380 -40.90 -9.60 18.92
N ALA A 381 -39.97 -10.58 18.99
CA ALA A 381 -40.30 -11.99 19.05
C ALA A 381 -41.02 -12.40 20.34
N LEU A 382 -40.53 -11.96 21.50
CA LEU A 382 -41.11 -12.25 22.81
C LEU A 382 -42.48 -11.58 22.99
N SER A 383 -42.63 -10.33 22.52
CA SER A 383 -43.90 -9.61 22.53
C SER A 383 -44.96 -10.32 21.67
N PHE A 384 -44.57 -10.86 20.51
CA PHE A 384 -45.46 -11.69 19.71
C PHE A 384 -45.90 -12.93 20.50
N ASP A 385 -44.97 -13.62 21.15
CA ASP A 385 -45.27 -14.84 21.90
C ASP A 385 -46.17 -14.59 23.12
N GLU A 386 -45.96 -13.49 23.85
CA GLU A 386 -46.81 -13.08 24.97
C GLU A 386 -48.22 -12.70 24.50
N GLN A 387 -48.33 -11.87 23.46
CA GLN A 387 -49.62 -11.42 22.93
C GLN A 387 -50.43 -12.55 22.28
N THR A 388 -49.79 -13.67 21.94
CA THR A 388 -50.44 -14.80 21.24
C THR A 388 -50.64 -16.06 22.09
N GLU A 389 -50.24 -16.05 23.37
CA GLU A 389 -50.29 -17.23 24.26
C GLU A 389 -51.67 -17.90 24.34
N GLY A 390 -52.74 -17.10 24.23
CA GLY A 390 -54.11 -17.59 24.32
C GLY A 390 -54.82 -17.88 22.99
N TYR A 391 -54.08 -18.10 21.88
CA TYR A 391 -54.60 -18.55 20.59
C TYR A 391 -54.09 -19.97 20.21
N LEU A 392 -54.58 -20.54 19.12
CA LEU A 392 -54.18 -21.89 18.69
C LEU A 392 -52.70 -21.96 18.31
N GLU A 393 -52.04 -23.04 18.73
CA GLU A 393 -50.59 -23.23 18.56
C GLU A 393 -50.17 -23.34 17.08
N GLY A 394 -50.99 -23.97 16.22
CA GLY A 394 -50.70 -24.09 14.78
C GLY A 394 -50.51 -22.73 14.08
N PRO A 395 -51.53 -21.84 14.09
CA PRO A 395 -51.39 -20.48 13.58
C PRO A 395 -50.27 -19.67 14.24
N ARG A 396 -50.05 -19.84 15.55
CA ARG A 396 -48.97 -19.16 16.29
C ARG A 396 -47.59 -19.56 15.78
N ILE A 397 -47.32 -20.86 15.63
CA ILE A 397 -46.03 -21.38 15.11
C ILE A 397 -45.78 -20.87 13.69
N GLU A 398 -46.80 -20.93 12.82
CA GLU A 398 -46.64 -20.51 11.43
C GLU A 398 -46.36 -19.00 11.32
N GLN A 399 -47.09 -18.16 12.07
CA GLN A 399 -46.84 -16.72 12.07
C GLN A 399 -45.53 -16.35 12.77
N ARG A 400 -45.11 -17.06 13.84
CA ARG A 400 -43.78 -16.90 14.44
C ARG A 400 -42.68 -17.14 13.41
N ARG A 401 -42.81 -18.22 12.62
CA ARG A 401 -41.86 -18.57 11.56
C ARG A 401 -41.76 -17.45 10.50
N ILE A 402 -42.90 -16.90 10.07
CA ILE A 402 -42.95 -15.78 9.10
C ILE A 402 -42.31 -14.53 9.70
N LEU A 403 -42.64 -14.20 10.95
CA LEU A 403 -42.06 -13.07 11.67
C LEU A 403 -40.53 -13.20 11.78
N TYR A 404 -40.01 -14.37 12.14
CA TYR A 404 -38.56 -14.60 12.25
C TYR A 404 -37.86 -14.45 10.88
N GLN A 405 -38.51 -14.92 9.80
CA GLN A 405 -38.04 -14.72 8.43
C GLN A 405 -37.99 -13.24 8.00
N HIS A 406 -38.74 -12.37 8.67
CA HIS A 406 -38.70 -10.93 8.48
C HIS A 406 -37.67 -10.24 9.38
N ILE A 407 -37.62 -10.60 10.67
CA ILE A 407 -36.71 -10.00 11.66
C ILE A 407 -35.24 -10.24 11.28
N SER A 408 -34.85 -11.48 10.97
CA SER A 408 -33.45 -11.84 10.75
C SER A 408 -32.77 -11.04 9.62
N PRO A 409 -33.37 -10.86 8.42
CA PRO A 409 -32.83 -9.96 7.40
C PRO A 409 -32.72 -8.51 7.86
N CYS A 410 -33.75 -7.95 8.52
CA CYS A 410 -33.72 -6.55 8.98
C CYS A 410 -32.58 -6.29 9.97
N LEU A 411 -32.36 -7.20 10.93
CA LEU A 411 -31.21 -7.12 11.85
C LEU A 411 -29.88 -7.19 11.11
N ARG A 412 -29.75 -8.11 10.15
CA ARG A 412 -28.53 -8.28 9.35
C ARG A 412 -28.23 -7.05 8.51
N ASP A 413 -29.22 -6.51 7.81
CA ASP A 413 -29.07 -5.35 6.93
C ASP A 413 -28.71 -4.10 7.73
N LYS A 414 -29.34 -3.91 8.90
CA LYS A 414 -28.99 -2.82 9.81
C LYS A 414 -27.57 -2.98 10.38
N ALA A 415 -27.19 -4.19 10.81
CA ALA A 415 -25.84 -4.47 11.29
C ALA A 415 -24.79 -4.23 10.19
N ASN A 416 -25.03 -4.70 8.97
CA ASN A 416 -24.18 -4.44 7.80
C ASN A 416 -24.03 -2.94 7.54
N SER A 417 -25.13 -2.18 7.56
CA SER A 417 -25.08 -0.72 7.35
C SER A 417 -24.21 -0.01 8.40
N ILE A 418 -24.29 -0.42 9.67
CA ILE A 418 -23.44 0.14 10.74
C ILE A 418 -21.98 -0.25 10.53
N VAL A 419 -21.70 -1.52 10.27
CA VAL A 419 -20.33 -2.03 10.03
C VAL A 419 -19.70 -1.35 8.81
N ASP A 420 -20.43 -1.24 7.70
CA ASP A 420 -19.96 -0.53 6.49
C ASP A 420 -19.63 0.93 6.78
N SER A 421 -20.39 1.58 7.65
CA SER A 421 -20.13 2.97 8.03
C SER A 421 -18.85 3.11 8.86
N VAL A 422 -18.62 2.21 9.81
CA VAL A 422 -17.38 2.15 10.62
C VAL A 422 -16.16 1.86 9.73
N VAL A 423 -16.25 0.80 8.93
CA VAL A 423 -15.18 0.34 8.02
C VAL A 423 -14.89 1.39 6.97
N GLY A 424 -15.93 1.98 6.36
CA GLY A 424 -15.80 3.06 5.40
C GLY A 424 -15.12 4.30 5.99
N THR A 425 -15.37 4.59 7.27
CA THR A 425 -14.71 5.70 7.96
C THR A 425 -13.24 5.41 8.23
N ALA A 426 -12.90 4.21 8.70
CA ALA A 426 -11.50 3.81 8.84
C ALA A 426 -10.75 3.89 7.51
N MET A 427 -11.35 3.42 6.41
CA MET A 427 -10.76 3.52 5.08
C MET A 427 -10.54 4.97 4.63
N ARG A 428 -11.53 5.86 4.82
CA ARG A 428 -11.37 7.29 4.51
C ARG A 428 -10.23 7.92 5.30
N LEU A 429 -10.12 7.63 6.60
CA LEU A 429 -9.08 8.19 7.45
C LEU A 429 -7.68 7.63 7.14
N VAL A 430 -7.60 6.36 6.74
CA VAL A 430 -6.37 5.78 6.20
C VAL A 430 -5.94 6.50 4.91
N ASP A 431 -6.90 6.84 4.05
CA ASP A 431 -6.64 7.61 2.84
C ASP A 431 -6.19 9.05 3.14
N GLU A 432 -6.84 9.72 4.11
CA GLU A 432 -6.44 11.05 4.59
C GLU A 432 -5.05 11.04 5.20
N ALA A 433 -4.75 10.06 6.07
CA ALA A 433 -3.43 9.89 6.67
C ALA A 433 -2.35 9.60 5.59
N SER A 434 -2.71 8.88 4.53
CA SER A 434 -1.82 8.61 3.39
C SER A 434 -1.49 9.88 2.61
N GLN A 435 -2.49 10.74 2.34
CA GLN A 435 -2.26 12.03 1.69
C GLN A 435 -1.45 12.98 2.57
N ASP A 436 -1.73 13.00 3.88
CA ASP A 436 -0.97 13.81 4.85
C ASP A 436 0.48 13.34 4.98
N ALA A 437 0.74 12.03 5.00
CA ALA A 437 2.09 11.47 5.02
C ALA A 437 2.91 11.87 3.78
N LYS A 438 2.26 12.01 2.61
CA LYS A 438 2.89 12.42 1.35
C LYS A 438 3.05 13.95 1.24
N SER A 439 2.53 14.70 2.20
CA SER A 439 2.63 16.16 2.20
C SER A 439 3.99 16.64 2.70
N GLN A 440 4.34 17.89 2.42
CA GLN A 440 5.61 18.48 2.87
C GLN A 440 5.67 18.69 4.39
N VAL A 441 4.51 18.90 5.05
CA VAL A 441 4.40 19.12 6.49
C VAL A 441 3.18 18.34 7.00
N PRO A 442 3.38 17.07 7.43
CA PRO A 442 2.29 16.24 7.94
C PRO A 442 1.69 16.85 9.22
N ASN A 443 0.36 16.95 9.27
CA ASN A 443 -0.38 17.45 10.43
C ASN A 443 -1.16 16.35 11.16
N LEU A 444 -1.54 15.28 10.44
CA LEU A 444 -2.26 14.13 11.00
C LEU A 444 -1.30 13.05 11.47
N VAL A 445 -0.21 12.80 10.73
CA VAL A 445 0.80 11.79 11.05
C VAL A 445 1.77 12.32 12.10
N THR A 446 1.30 12.39 13.35
CA THR A 446 2.08 12.92 14.48
C THR A 446 2.07 11.94 15.66
N ASN A 447 3.06 12.09 16.54
CA ASN A 447 3.10 11.35 17.82
C ASN A 447 1.84 11.61 18.67
N GLY A 448 1.29 12.83 18.63
CA GLY A 448 0.07 13.18 19.36
C GLY A 448 -1.11 12.32 18.90
N THR A 449 -1.32 12.25 17.58
CA THR A 449 -2.36 11.41 16.96
C THR A 449 -2.23 9.94 17.35
N LEU A 450 -1.00 9.39 17.27
CA LEU A 450 -0.74 8.00 17.63
C LEU A 450 -1.08 7.72 19.11
N MET A 451 -0.71 8.63 20.01
CA MET A 451 -1.02 8.50 21.44
C MET A 451 -2.52 8.56 21.72
N THR A 452 -3.26 9.45 21.06
CA THR A 452 -4.72 9.53 21.24
C THR A 452 -5.40 8.26 20.71
N LEU A 453 -4.97 7.73 19.56
CA LEU A 453 -5.49 6.47 19.02
C LEU A 453 -5.21 5.29 19.96
N LYS A 454 -4.06 5.30 20.64
CA LYS A 454 -3.72 4.30 21.66
C LYS A 454 -4.64 4.35 22.86
N ASN A 455 -4.87 5.54 23.41
CA ASN A 455 -5.82 5.70 24.50
C ASN A 455 -7.22 5.21 24.09
N LEU A 456 -7.66 5.54 22.87
CA LEU A 456 -8.96 5.08 22.37
C LEU A 456 -9.04 3.55 22.25
N LEU A 457 -7.97 2.89 21.80
CA LEU A 457 -7.91 1.44 21.71
C LEU A 457 -7.89 0.76 23.08
N GLU A 458 -7.21 1.35 24.06
CA GLU A 458 -7.21 0.91 25.45
C GLU A 458 -8.60 1.06 26.07
N GLU A 459 -9.27 2.20 25.86
CA GLU A 459 -10.65 2.43 26.28
C GLU A 459 -11.63 1.42 25.65
N ALA A 460 -11.44 1.06 24.38
CA ALA A 460 -12.24 0.03 23.72
C ALA A 460 -12.05 -1.36 24.36
N ASP A 461 -10.84 -1.68 24.82
CA ASP A 461 -10.58 -2.91 25.57
C ASP A 461 -11.20 -2.87 26.97
N GLU A 462 -11.17 -1.71 27.64
CA GLU A 462 -11.83 -1.50 28.93
C GLU A 462 -13.35 -1.64 28.83
N MET A 463 -13.98 -1.00 27.83
CA MET A 463 -15.42 -1.13 27.57
C MET A 463 -15.79 -2.58 27.32
N ARG A 464 -15.01 -3.31 26.51
CA ARG A 464 -15.20 -4.75 26.32
C ARG A 464 -15.07 -5.54 27.62
N ALA A 465 -14.14 -5.17 28.50
CA ALA A 465 -13.97 -5.81 29.80
C ALA A 465 -15.13 -5.54 30.77
N THR A 466 -15.92 -4.45 30.58
CA THR A 466 -17.15 -4.22 31.36
C THR A 466 -18.27 -5.19 30.97
N HIS A 467 -18.30 -5.65 29.71
CA HIS A 467 -19.24 -6.64 29.20
C HIS A 467 -18.72 -8.08 29.38
N ARG A 468 -18.37 -8.48 30.62
CA ARG A 468 -17.73 -9.80 30.91
C ARG A 468 -18.53 -11.01 30.45
N ASP A 469 -19.86 -10.89 30.46
CA ASP A 469 -20.77 -11.98 30.10
C ASP A 469 -21.06 -12.04 28.58
N GLY A 470 -20.47 -11.12 27.79
CA GLY A 470 -20.69 -11.02 26.36
C GLY A 470 -22.08 -10.50 25.98
N LEU A 471 -22.50 -10.80 24.75
CA LEU A 471 -23.84 -10.46 24.24
C LEU A 471 -24.88 -11.43 24.82
N ARG A 472 -26.02 -10.90 25.27
CA ARG A 472 -27.17 -11.67 25.72
C ARG A 472 -28.05 -12.01 24.54
N LEU A 473 -28.20 -13.30 24.27
CA LEU A 473 -28.93 -13.82 23.09
C LEU A 473 -30.20 -14.53 23.54
N GLU A 474 -31.29 -13.79 23.74
CA GLU A 474 -32.55 -14.35 24.24
C GLU A 474 -33.25 -15.25 23.20
N VAL A 475 -33.17 -14.87 21.91
CA VAL A 475 -33.73 -15.65 20.79
C VAL A 475 -32.63 -15.93 19.75
N PRO A 476 -31.79 -16.96 19.96
CA PRO A 476 -30.65 -17.27 19.08
C PRO A 476 -31.03 -17.57 17.63
N GLU A 477 -32.24 -18.05 17.38
CA GLU A 477 -32.76 -18.39 16.05
C GLU A 477 -32.83 -17.19 15.10
N LEU A 478 -32.87 -15.96 15.65
CA LEU A 478 -32.90 -14.72 14.87
C LEU A 478 -31.53 -14.34 14.29
N LEU A 479 -30.44 -14.90 14.83
CA LEU A 479 -29.09 -14.42 14.60
C LEU A 479 -28.42 -15.19 13.45
N HIS A 480 -27.49 -14.52 12.75
CA HIS A 480 -26.75 -15.12 11.66
C HIS A 480 -25.78 -16.20 12.14
N ARG A 481 -25.04 -15.92 13.22
CA ARG A 481 -24.02 -16.83 13.76
C ARG A 481 -23.96 -16.71 15.30
N PRO A 482 -24.90 -17.31 16.04
CA PRO A 482 -24.97 -17.17 17.51
C PRO A 482 -23.67 -17.52 18.24
N ALA A 483 -22.94 -18.54 17.75
CA ALA A 483 -21.67 -19.00 18.30
C ALA A 483 -20.44 -18.33 17.64
N PHE A 484 -20.49 -17.02 17.39
CA PHE A 484 -19.40 -16.30 16.74
C PHE A 484 -18.11 -16.34 17.60
N PRO A 485 -16.97 -16.82 17.07
CA PRO A 485 -15.75 -17.02 17.85
C PRO A 485 -14.95 -15.72 17.98
N PHE A 486 -15.44 -14.78 18.79
CA PHE A 486 -14.91 -13.42 18.89
C PHE A 486 -13.41 -13.36 19.17
N ASP A 487 -12.91 -14.12 20.15
CA ASP A 487 -11.49 -14.09 20.51
C ASP A 487 -10.58 -14.64 19.40
N GLN A 488 -11.04 -15.65 18.68
CA GLN A 488 -10.30 -16.21 17.55
C GLN A 488 -10.28 -15.22 16.38
N PHE A 489 -11.43 -14.58 16.09
CA PHE A 489 -11.53 -13.54 15.07
C PHE A 489 -10.56 -12.38 15.34
N MET A 490 -10.56 -11.87 16.57
CA MET A 490 -9.65 -10.81 17.00
C MET A 490 -8.18 -11.22 16.89
N ARG A 491 -7.80 -12.42 17.38
CA ARG A 491 -6.42 -12.91 17.30
C ARG A 491 -5.93 -13.08 15.85
N ASN A 492 -6.81 -13.46 14.93
CA ASN A 492 -6.46 -13.69 13.53
C ASN A 492 -6.29 -12.39 12.73
N ARG A 493 -6.89 -11.28 13.16
CA ARG A 493 -6.93 -10.01 12.41
C ARG A 493 -6.13 -8.88 13.06
N VAL A 494 -5.96 -8.94 14.38
CA VAL A 494 -5.11 -8.03 15.14
C VAL A 494 -3.77 -8.71 15.38
N SER A 495 -2.83 -8.53 14.46
CA SER A 495 -1.42 -8.84 14.69
C SER A 495 -0.81 -7.81 15.66
N GLN A 496 0.38 -8.09 16.22
CA GLN A 496 1.05 -7.17 17.15
C GLN A 496 1.11 -5.77 16.54
N TRP A 497 0.39 -4.82 17.16
CA TRP A 497 0.38 -3.43 16.73
C TRP A 497 1.82 -2.88 16.74
N PRO A 498 2.41 -2.57 15.58
CA PRO A 498 3.74 -1.98 15.55
C PRO A 498 3.64 -0.58 16.19
N ASN A 499 4.40 -0.37 17.25
CA ASN A 499 4.54 0.94 17.90
C ASN A 499 5.84 1.60 17.44
N ASP A 500 5.95 1.85 16.14
CA ASP A 500 7.12 2.51 15.57
C ASP A 500 6.88 4.03 15.50
N THR A 501 7.56 4.75 16.38
CA THR A 501 7.49 6.21 16.49
C THR A 501 8.57 6.92 15.69
N ARG A 502 9.38 6.18 14.91
CA ARG A 502 10.51 6.74 14.17
C ARG A 502 10.08 7.22 12.81
N GLY A 503 10.07 8.53 12.65
CA GLY A 503 9.83 9.17 11.38
C GLY A 503 8.38 9.14 10.92
N THR A 504 8.08 9.90 9.88
CA THR A 504 6.76 10.01 9.25
C THR A 504 6.23 8.64 8.82
N LEU A 505 7.06 7.82 8.17
CA LEU A 505 6.65 6.49 7.69
C LEU A 505 6.30 5.52 8.84
N GLY A 506 7.08 5.53 9.93
CA GLY A 506 6.82 4.70 11.11
C GLY A 506 5.52 5.10 11.81
N LEU A 507 5.33 6.41 11.99
CA LEU A 507 4.10 6.97 12.57
C LEU A 507 2.87 6.65 11.71
N PHE A 508 2.96 6.84 10.40
CA PHE A 508 1.89 6.54 9.45
C PHE A 508 1.48 5.06 9.52
N ASN A 509 2.46 4.15 9.47
CA ASN A 509 2.22 2.71 9.57
C ASN A 509 1.54 2.34 10.89
N SER A 510 1.97 2.95 12.00
CA SER A 510 1.40 2.71 13.33
C SER A 510 -0.04 3.24 13.44
N ILE A 511 -0.33 4.40 12.85
CA ILE A 511 -1.69 5.00 12.80
C ILE A 511 -2.63 4.15 11.94
N CYS A 512 -2.22 3.78 10.72
CA CYS A 512 -3.04 2.95 9.82
C CYS A 512 -3.36 1.57 10.42
N ARG A 513 -2.39 0.94 11.09
CA ARG A 513 -2.64 -0.29 11.84
C ARG A 513 -3.57 -0.06 13.02
N GLY A 514 -3.41 1.03 13.77
CA GLY A 514 -4.32 1.37 14.86
C GLY A 514 -5.77 1.59 14.39
N LEU A 515 -5.97 2.25 13.25
CA LEU A 515 -7.30 2.44 12.64
C LEU A 515 -7.94 1.12 12.18
N LEU A 516 -7.12 0.20 11.65
CA LEU A 516 -7.56 -1.18 11.37
C LEU A 516 -8.03 -1.87 12.65
N VAL A 517 -7.20 -1.87 13.70
CA VAL A 517 -7.57 -2.50 14.99
C VAL A 517 -8.85 -1.89 15.55
N TRP A 518 -8.99 -0.56 15.49
CA TRP A 518 -10.19 0.14 15.95
C TRP A 518 -11.44 -0.33 15.21
N SER A 519 -11.42 -0.30 13.87
CA SER A 519 -12.58 -0.71 13.08
C SER A 519 -12.96 -2.17 13.33
N VAL A 520 -11.98 -3.06 13.48
CA VAL A 520 -12.19 -4.47 13.78
C VAL A 520 -12.77 -4.65 15.18
N LYS A 521 -12.28 -3.93 16.20
CA LYS A 521 -12.82 -3.97 17.58
C LYS A 521 -14.27 -3.52 17.63
N VAL A 522 -14.62 -2.44 16.93
CA VAL A 522 -15.98 -1.90 16.88
C VAL A 522 -16.93 -2.81 16.10
N ALA A 523 -16.47 -3.41 14.99
CA ALA A 523 -17.28 -4.27 14.14
C ALA A 523 -17.45 -5.70 14.66
N ALA A 524 -16.49 -6.22 15.45
CA ALA A 524 -16.49 -7.61 15.91
C ALA A 524 -17.79 -8.07 16.63
N PRO A 525 -18.45 -7.26 17.48
CA PRO A 525 -19.71 -7.65 18.12
C PRO A 525 -20.84 -7.95 17.14
N PHE A 526 -20.83 -7.32 15.97
CA PHE A 526 -21.84 -7.55 14.93
C PHE A 526 -21.67 -8.89 14.20
N GLY A 527 -20.59 -9.64 14.46
CA GLY A 527 -20.35 -10.97 13.86
C GLY A 527 -21.41 -12.03 14.19
N VAL A 528 -22.24 -11.80 15.23
CA VAL A 528 -23.42 -12.64 15.49
C VAL A 528 -24.61 -12.31 14.57
N LEU A 529 -24.67 -11.08 14.03
CA LEU A 529 -25.75 -10.55 13.20
C LEU A 529 -25.43 -10.60 11.70
N CYS A 530 -24.17 -10.43 11.30
CA CYS A 530 -23.75 -10.40 9.91
C CYS A 530 -22.36 -11.01 9.68
N ASP A 531 -22.01 -11.22 8.41
CA ASP A 531 -20.67 -11.69 8.03
C ASP A 531 -19.68 -10.52 8.02
N ILE A 532 -18.87 -10.43 9.07
CA ILE A 532 -17.86 -9.39 9.24
C ILE A 532 -16.50 -9.74 8.65
N GLU A 533 -16.29 -10.98 8.16
CA GLU A 533 -14.99 -11.41 7.64
C GLU A 533 -14.62 -10.65 6.35
N GLU A 534 -15.59 -10.46 5.45
CA GLU A 534 -15.40 -9.68 4.23
C GLU A 534 -15.09 -8.20 4.55
N HIS A 535 -15.86 -7.61 5.47
CA HIS A 535 -15.69 -6.22 5.92
C HIS A 535 -14.30 -5.96 6.50
N ALA A 536 -13.82 -6.82 7.41
CA ALA A 536 -12.48 -6.73 7.97
C ALA A 536 -11.39 -6.89 6.88
N SER A 537 -11.58 -7.82 5.93
CA SER A 537 -10.63 -8.06 4.84
C SER A 537 -10.57 -6.90 3.85
N ARG A 538 -11.65 -6.11 3.70
CA ARG A 538 -11.68 -4.90 2.87
C ARG A 538 -10.80 -3.78 3.46
N VAL A 539 -10.95 -3.48 4.75
CA VAL A 539 -10.12 -2.45 5.40
C VAL A 539 -8.66 -2.89 5.52
N GLU A 540 -8.39 -4.17 5.78
CA GLU A 540 -7.02 -4.69 5.85
C GLU A 540 -6.29 -4.53 4.50
N ARG A 541 -6.94 -4.90 3.39
CA ARG A 541 -6.40 -4.66 2.05
C ARG A 541 -6.11 -3.18 1.81
N ARG A 542 -7.08 -2.30 2.13
CA ARG A 542 -6.90 -0.86 1.92
C ARG A 542 -5.75 -0.28 2.72
N VAL A 543 -5.59 -0.71 3.98
CA VAL A 543 -4.48 -0.32 4.85
C VAL A 543 -3.15 -0.77 4.27
N ASN A 544 -3.03 -2.04 3.86
CA ASN A 544 -1.81 -2.54 3.24
C ASN A 544 -1.48 -1.78 1.94
N ASP A 545 -2.47 -1.57 1.06
CA ASP A 545 -2.30 -0.83 -0.20
C ASP A 545 -1.80 0.61 0.04
N GLN A 546 -2.33 1.31 1.05
CA GLN A 546 -1.89 2.67 1.38
C GLN A 546 -0.50 2.68 2.05
N MET A 547 -0.19 1.70 2.90
CA MET A 547 1.16 1.51 3.45
C MET A 547 2.21 1.32 2.35
N ASP A 548 1.93 0.44 1.40
CA ASP A 548 2.81 0.18 0.25
C ASP A 548 2.94 1.42 -0.65
N ALA A 549 1.84 2.13 -0.93
CA ALA A 549 1.86 3.33 -1.77
C ALA A 549 2.62 4.52 -1.14
N VAL A 550 2.59 4.68 0.19
CA VAL A 550 3.38 5.71 0.88
C VAL A 550 4.85 5.30 0.91
N ALA A 551 5.16 4.03 1.18
CA ALA A 551 6.52 3.52 1.14
C ALA A 551 7.16 3.70 -0.26
N GLU A 552 6.42 3.38 -1.33
CA GLU A 552 6.87 3.58 -2.72
C GLU A 552 7.07 5.06 -3.05
N HIS A 553 6.19 5.94 -2.57
CA HIS A 553 6.34 7.39 -2.78
C HIS A 553 7.66 7.91 -2.19
N PHE A 554 7.98 7.52 -0.96
CA PHE A 554 9.24 7.90 -0.32
C PHE A 554 10.46 7.24 -0.99
N ASP A 555 10.36 5.98 -1.44
CA ASP A 555 11.44 5.33 -2.22
C ASP A 555 11.73 6.11 -3.52
N ASN A 556 10.68 6.54 -4.22
CA ASN A 556 10.82 7.32 -5.46
C ASN A 556 11.48 8.68 -5.22
N ILE A 557 11.07 9.42 -4.19
CA ILE A 557 11.71 10.71 -3.82
C ILE A 557 13.19 10.50 -3.50
N LEU A 558 13.51 9.49 -2.70
CA LEU A 558 14.90 9.17 -2.35
C LEU A 558 15.72 8.81 -3.59
N ARG A 559 15.17 8.00 -4.50
CA ARG A 559 15.84 7.60 -5.75
C ARG A 559 16.06 8.79 -6.68
N GLU A 560 15.06 9.62 -6.89
CA GLU A 560 15.16 10.79 -7.79
C GLU A 560 16.21 11.78 -7.28
N GLN A 561 16.10 12.22 -6.02
CA GLN A 561 17.03 13.19 -5.45
C GLN A 561 18.46 12.65 -5.32
N PHE A 562 18.60 11.36 -4.97
CA PHE A 562 19.92 10.75 -4.87
C PHE A 562 20.55 10.50 -6.25
N SER A 563 19.76 10.22 -7.29
CA SER A 563 20.24 10.09 -8.67
C SER A 563 20.81 11.41 -9.20
N GLU A 564 20.13 12.53 -8.96
CA GLU A 564 20.62 13.86 -9.35
C GLU A 564 21.96 14.20 -8.68
N PHE A 565 22.05 13.96 -7.37
CA PHE A 565 23.31 14.10 -6.61
C PHE A 565 24.41 13.20 -7.19
N SER A 566 24.08 11.92 -7.44
CA SER A 566 25.02 10.93 -7.95
C SER A 566 25.63 11.37 -9.28
N GLN A 567 24.78 11.82 -10.22
CA GLN A 567 25.24 12.28 -11.52
C GLN A 567 26.10 13.55 -11.42
N GLN A 568 25.75 14.48 -10.54
CA GLN A 568 26.53 15.70 -10.34
C GLN A 568 27.92 15.38 -9.76
N GLN A 569 28.00 14.59 -8.69
CA GLN A 569 29.27 14.20 -8.09
C GLN A 569 30.17 13.43 -9.07
N LEU A 570 29.61 12.53 -9.87
CA LEU A 570 30.36 11.81 -10.90
C LEU A 570 30.90 12.75 -11.97
N ARG A 571 30.09 13.71 -12.45
CA ARG A 571 30.55 14.74 -13.41
C ARG A 571 31.73 15.54 -12.88
N ASP A 572 31.63 16.03 -11.64
CA ASP A 572 32.67 16.85 -11.02
C ASP A 572 33.95 16.04 -10.79
N SER A 573 33.83 14.77 -10.41
CA SER A 573 34.96 13.88 -10.15
C SER A 573 35.67 13.38 -11.41
N LYS A 574 35.09 13.51 -12.60
CA LYS A 574 35.73 13.07 -13.86
C LYS A 574 37.06 13.76 -14.13
N VAL A 575 37.20 15.03 -13.71
CA VAL A 575 38.46 15.77 -13.83
C VAL A 575 39.52 15.18 -12.89
N ASP A 576 39.14 14.87 -11.65
CA ASP A 576 40.03 14.30 -10.63
C ASP A 576 40.47 12.87 -11.01
N ILE A 577 39.53 12.03 -11.45
CA ILE A 577 39.82 10.69 -11.98
C ILE A 577 40.77 10.78 -13.18
N SER A 578 40.49 11.69 -14.11
CA SER A 578 41.35 11.92 -15.28
C SER A 578 42.73 12.44 -14.90
N HIS A 579 42.85 13.23 -13.83
CA HIS A 579 44.12 13.74 -13.33
C HIS A 579 44.93 12.63 -12.67
N ALA A 580 44.32 11.81 -11.80
CA ALA A 580 44.95 10.66 -11.16
C ALA A 580 45.52 9.67 -12.19
N ILE A 581 44.77 9.40 -13.27
CA ILE A 581 45.23 8.54 -14.38
C ILE A 581 46.38 9.19 -15.19
N ARG A 582 46.56 10.52 -15.16
CA ARG A 582 47.60 11.21 -15.95
C ARG A 582 48.91 11.42 -15.19
N VAL A 583 48.85 11.63 -13.88
CA VAL A 583 49.99 12.12 -13.09
C VAL A 583 50.30 11.20 -11.90
N GLY A 584 49.39 10.30 -11.55
CA GLY A 584 49.51 9.45 -10.36
C GLY A 584 50.66 8.46 -10.44
N ALA A 585 51.50 8.45 -9.41
CA ALA A 585 52.59 7.47 -9.28
C ALA A 585 52.06 6.08 -8.89
N ASP A 586 50.97 6.03 -8.12
CA ASP A 586 50.20 4.83 -7.78
C ASP A 586 48.72 5.08 -8.07
N VAL A 587 48.32 4.77 -9.30
CA VAL A 587 46.97 5.02 -9.81
C VAL A 587 45.92 4.23 -9.01
N ALA A 588 46.26 3.04 -8.52
CA ALA A 588 45.33 2.23 -7.74
C ALA A 588 45.03 2.89 -6.38
N CYS A 589 46.06 3.41 -5.70
CA CYS A 589 45.89 4.11 -4.43
C CYS A 589 45.07 5.40 -4.57
N GLU A 590 45.40 6.24 -5.57
CA GLU A 590 44.70 7.52 -5.79
C GLU A 590 43.23 7.31 -6.18
N LEU A 591 42.95 6.35 -7.09
CA LEU A 591 41.57 6.01 -7.46
C LEU A 591 40.77 5.44 -6.28
N ASN A 592 41.42 4.65 -5.41
CA ASN A 592 40.76 4.16 -4.20
C ASN A 592 40.42 5.28 -3.21
N GLY A 593 41.28 6.30 -3.10
CA GLY A 593 41.01 7.51 -2.31
C GLY A 593 39.82 8.33 -2.85
N ILE A 594 39.75 8.51 -4.17
CA ILE A 594 38.62 9.17 -4.84
C ILE A 594 37.34 8.37 -4.63
N TYR A 595 37.38 7.05 -4.85
CA TYR A 595 36.25 6.13 -4.64
C TYR A 595 35.71 6.21 -3.20
N SER A 596 36.58 6.09 -2.19
CA SER A 596 36.19 6.15 -0.77
C SER A 596 35.55 7.48 -0.42
N THR A 597 36.10 8.59 -0.94
CA THR A 597 35.55 9.94 -0.71
C THR A 597 34.16 10.10 -1.33
N LEU A 598 33.95 9.58 -2.55
CA LEU A 598 32.66 9.64 -3.22
C LEU A 598 31.61 8.83 -2.48
N VAL A 599 31.92 7.59 -2.08
CA VAL A 599 30.98 6.75 -1.32
C VAL A 599 30.65 7.36 0.05
N SER A 600 31.63 7.95 0.75
CA SER A 600 31.39 8.66 2.02
C SER A 600 30.44 9.85 1.84
N ARG A 601 30.66 10.69 0.82
CA ARG A 601 29.77 11.82 0.52
C ARG A 601 28.36 11.36 0.11
N GLY A 602 28.26 10.27 -0.66
CA GLY A 602 26.97 9.67 -1.00
C GLY A 602 26.22 9.18 0.24
N ASN A 603 26.93 8.61 1.21
CA ASN A 603 26.35 8.20 2.47
C ASN A 603 25.87 9.38 3.33
N GLU A 604 26.68 10.45 3.45
CA GLU A 604 26.30 11.68 4.16
C GLU A 604 25.07 12.32 3.53
N GLN A 605 24.99 12.36 2.19
CA GLN A 605 23.83 12.90 1.49
C GLN A 605 22.57 12.05 1.70
N LEU A 606 22.68 10.71 1.64
CA LEU A 606 21.55 9.83 1.95
C LEU A 606 21.07 10.02 3.39
N GLU A 607 21.98 10.21 4.35
CA GLU A 607 21.63 10.49 5.74
C GLU A 607 20.93 11.85 5.88
N SER A 608 21.41 12.88 5.18
CA SER A 608 20.75 14.20 5.12
C SER A 608 19.36 14.13 4.50
N LEU A 609 19.18 13.35 3.42
CA LEU A 609 17.89 13.17 2.74
C LEU A 609 16.90 12.41 3.63
N CYS A 610 17.33 11.31 4.25
CA CYS A 610 16.50 10.56 5.21
C CYS A 610 16.10 11.42 6.41
N ASN A 611 17.00 12.23 6.95
CA ASN A 611 16.69 13.16 8.05
C ASN A 611 15.73 14.28 7.60
N GLY A 612 15.91 14.82 6.38
CA GLY A 612 15.04 15.85 5.83
C GLY A 612 13.62 15.37 5.55
N LEU A 613 13.46 14.08 5.21
CA LEU A 613 12.16 13.43 5.01
C LEU A 613 11.60 12.78 6.29
N ASP A 614 12.36 12.80 7.38
CA ASP A 614 12.07 12.12 8.64
C ASP A 614 11.74 10.62 8.44
N ILE A 615 12.66 9.85 7.83
CA ILE A 615 12.48 8.42 7.53
C ILE A 615 13.62 7.59 8.14
N SER A 616 13.30 6.41 8.67
CA SER A 616 14.31 5.46 9.15
C SER A 616 15.09 4.80 8.00
N ARG A 617 16.42 4.73 8.14
CA ARG A 617 17.39 4.29 7.11
C ARG A 617 17.30 2.81 6.64
N ARG A 618 16.45 1.98 7.25
CA ARG A 618 16.73 0.54 7.51
C ARG A 618 17.07 -0.39 6.33
N ASP A 619 16.50 -0.23 5.12
CA ASP A 619 16.79 -1.19 4.00
C ASP A 619 16.97 -0.54 2.62
N ILE A 620 16.27 0.55 2.32
CA ILE A 620 16.36 1.23 1.02
C ILE A 620 17.68 1.99 0.87
N ALA A 621 18.08 2.73 1.91
CA ALA A 621 19.28 3.56 1.86
C ALA A 621 20.56 2.71 1.73
N SER A 622 20.60 1.52 2.33
CA SER A 622 21.71 0.58 2.18
C SER A 622 21.78 0.01 0.76
N SER A 623 20.63 -0.37 0.19
CA SER A 623 20.52 -0.82 -1.22
C SER A 623 20.94 0.28 -2.21
N LEU A 624 20.47 1.53 -2.02
CA LEU A 624 20.83 2.66 -2.86
C LEU A 624 22.32 3.02 -2.75
N LEU A 625 22.89 2.99 -1.54
CA LEU A 625 24.32 3.21 -1.34
C LEU A 625 25.15 2.11 -2.02
N GLN A 626 24.68 0.87 -1.97
CA GLN A 626 25.33 -0.26 -2.65
C GLN A 626 25.26 -0.13 -4.18
N GLN A 627 24.14 0.33 -4.72
CA GLN A 627 23.99 0.65 -6.14
C GLN A 627 24.93 1.79 -6.55
N TYR A 628 24.96 2.87 -5.78
CA TYR A 628 25.84 4.01 -6.02
C TYR A 628 27.32 3.62 -6.00
N SER A 629 27.77 2.86 -5.00
CA SER A 629 29.11 2.27 -4.95
C SER A 629 29.46 1.51 -6.23
N THR A 630 28.51 0.73 -6.77
CA THR A 630 28.72 -0.01 -8.03
C THR A 630 28.86 0.95 -9.22
N ILE A 631 27.98 1.95 -9.31
CA ILE A 631 27.97 2.94 -10.39
C ILE A 631 29.28 3.74 -10.40
N VAL A 632 29.77 4.18 -9.24
CA VAL A 632 31.05 4.90 -9.12
C VAL A 632 32.20 4.02 -9.60
N GLY A 633 32.24 2.74 -9.21
CA GLY A 633 33.25 1.80 -9.67
C GLY A 633 33.24 1.60 -11.19
N GLU A 634 32.05 1.49 -11.79
CA GLU A 634 31.90 1.37 -13.25
C GLU A 634 32.27 2.67 -14.00
N ASP A 635 31.98 3.86 -13.46
CA ASP A 635 32.39 5.14 -14.09
C ASP A 635 33.92 5.34 -14.01
N ILE A 636 34.56 4.88 -12.93
CA ILE A 636 36.04 4.81 -12.84
C ILE A 636 36.57 3.85 -13.91
N ARG A 637 36.02 2.64 -14.03
CA ARG A 637 36.38 1.66 -15.08
C ARG A 637 36.25 2.27 -16.47
N ALA A 638 35.11 2.91 -16.75
CA ALA A 638 34.82 3.53 -18.04
C ALA A 638 35.78 4.70 -18.34
N SER A 639 36.10 5.53 -17.34
CA SER A 639 37.06 6.64 -17.47
C SER A 639 38.47 6.14 -17.77
N ILE A 640 38.90 5.04 -17.14
CA ILE A 640 40.16 4.37 -17.47
C ILE A 640 40.12 3.92 -18.93
N LEU A 641 39.13 3.11 -19.33
CA LEU A 641 39.02 2.60 -20.71
C LEU A 641 38.94 3.70 -21.77
N GLN A 642 38.20 4.79 -21.51
CA GLN A 642 38.11 5.95 -22.40
C GLN A 642 39.48 6.60 -22.59
N LYS A 643 40.26 6.73 -21.51
CA LYS A 643 41.61 7.30 -21.59
C LYS A 643 42.55 6.41 -22.38
N PHE A 644 42.46 5.10 -22.19
CA PHE A 644 43.22 4.13 -22.99
C PHE A 644 42.88 4.21 -24.48
N ARG A 645 41.64 4.56 -24.85
CA ARG A 645 41.13 4.61 -26.25
C ARG A 645 41.24 5.97 -26.95
N SER A 646 41.80 7.00 -26.31
CA SER A 646 41.84 8.35 -26.87
C SER A 646 43.13 8.63 -27.66
N ASN A 647 43.01 8.95 -28.95
CA ASN A 647 44.16 9.27 -29.84
C ASN A 647 44.66 10.72 -29.74
N ALA A 648 43.89 11.64 -29.14
CA ALA A 648 44.25 13.06 -29.04
C ALA A 648 45.16 13.30 -27.82
N ASP A 649 46.48 13.24 -28.01
CA ASP A 649 47.54 13.50 -26.99
C ASP A 649 47.41 12.68 -25.69
N GLY A 650 46.51 11.70 -25.69
CA GLY A 650 45.89 11.19 -24.49
C GLY A 650 46.03 9.69 -24.30
N SER A 651 46.65 9.00 -25.26
CA SER A 651 46.95 7.58 -25.15
C SER A 651 48.07 7.36 -24.14
N ILE A 652 48.06 6.19 -23.51
CA ILE A 652 49.12 5.79 -22.58
C ILE A 652 50.49 5.79 -23.28
N PHE A 653 50.56 5.44 -24.57
CA PHE A 653 51.81 5.42 -25.33
C PHE A 653 52.43 6.81 -25.49
N VAL A 654 51.64 7.85 -25.77
CA VAL A 654 52.13 9.24 -25.89
C VAL A 654 52.59 9.78 -24.54
N HIS A 655 51.81 9.54 -23.47
CA HIS A 655 52.19 9.98 -22.14
C HIS A 655 53.52 9.35 -21.69
N LEU A 656 53.67 8.04 -21.88
CA LEU A 656 54.89 7.34 -21.50
C LEU A 656 56.07 7.68 -22.42
N TRP A 657 55.84 7.97 -23.71
CA TRP A 657 56.87 8.48 -24.63
C TRP A 657 57.42 9.84 -24.19
N ARG A 658 56.55 10.79 -23.80
CA ARG A 658 56.97 12.11 -23.31
C ARG A 658 57.94 12.03 -22.13
N CYS A 659 57.73 11.08 -21.21
CA CYS A 659 58.66 10.83 -20.10
C CYS A 659 60.08 10.46 -20.57
N MET A 660 60.22 9.85 -21.75
CA MET A 660 61.51 9.50 -22.35
C MET A 660 62.07 10.62 -23.23
N GLU A 661 61.22 11.29 -23.99
CA GLU A 661 61.59 12.36 -24.93
C GLU A 661 62.38 13.49 -24.24
N ASP A 662 61.94 13.92 -23.06
CA ASP A 662 62.62 14.94 -22.27
C ASP A 662 64.06 14.52 -21.93
N LYS A 663 64.26 13.24 -21.61
CA LYS A 663 65.59 12.68 -21.35
C LYS A 663 66.42 12.63 -22.62
N ILE A 664 65.84 12.28 -23.77
CA ILE A 664 66.54 12.23 -25.07
C ILE A 664 67.04 13.62 -25.47
N LYS A 665 66.21 14.66 -25.32
CA LYS A 665 66.51 16.05 -25.75
C LYS A 665 67.42 16.82 -24.82
N PHE A 666 67.34 16.61 -23.51
CA PHE A 666 67.98 17.52 -22.54
C PHE A 666 69.03 16.88 -21.63
N ALA A 667 69.04 15.56 -21.48
CA ALA A 667 70.03 14.93 -20.59
C ALA A 667 71.42 14.86 -21.24
N ASN A 668 72.47 15.19 -20.47
CA ASN A 668 73.86 15.02 -20.87
C ASN A 668 74.45 13.82 -20.14
N PHE A 669 74.82 12.78 -20.88
CA PHE A 669 75.34 11.53 -20.31
C PHE A 669 76.85 11.40 -20.60
N PRO A 670 77.72 11.49 -19.57
CA PRO A 670 79.16 11.33 -19.74
C PRO A 670 79.60 9.92 -20.12
N THR A 671 78.82 8.88 -19.77
CA THR A 671 79.19 7.48 -20.01
C THR A 671 78.01 6.65 -20.52
N ARG A 672 78.32 5.58 -21.26
CA ARG A 672 77.30 4.65 -21.77
C ARG A 672 76.56 3.91 -20.66
N GLY A 673 77.23 3.56 -19.57
CA GLY A 673 76.60 2.90 -18.42
C GLY A 673 75.55 3.76 -17.70
N GLN A 674 75.66 5.10 -17.74
CA GLN A 674 74.63 5.99 -17.20
C GLN A 674 73.37 6.03 -18.08
N ILE A 675 73.51 5.88 -19.39
CA ILE A 675 72.37 5.74 -20.32
C ILE A 675 71.63 4.44 -20.03
N ASP A 676 72.37 3.32 -19.86
CA ASP A 676 71.78 2.02 -19.55
C ASP A 676 71.05 2.01 -18.20
N ALA A 677 71.63 2.63 -17.16
CA ALA A 677 71.02 2.74 -15.84
C ALA A 677 69.73 3.58 -15.87
N GLU A 678 69.74 4.73 -16.54
CA GLU A 678 68.57 5.60 -16.63
C GLU A 678 67.46 4.96 -17.49
N TYR A 679 67.82 4.31 -18.60
CA TYR A 679 66.87 3.55 -19.42
C TYR A 679 66.17 2.46 -18.62
N ASN A 680 66.93 1.64 -17.88
CA ASN A 680 66.36 0.57 -17.07
C ASN A 680 65.51 1.09 -15.92
N ARG A 681 65.95 2.16 -15.23
CA ARG A 681 65.18 2.80 -14.15
C ARG A 681 63.81 3.29 -14.63
N VAL A 682 63.80 3.98 -15.77
CA VAL A 682 62.53 4.52 -16.31
C VAL A 682 61.67 3.38 -16.87
N LYS A 683 62.26 2.38 -17.55
CA LYS A 683 61.54 1.18 -18.01
C LYS A 683 60.87 0.43 -16.86
N GLU A 684 61.56 0.21 -15.75
CA GLU A 684 61.02 -0.48 -14.57
C GLU A 684 59.86 0.30 -13.90
N GLY A 685 60.01 1.62 -13.78
CA GLY A 685 58.93 2.49 -13.29
C GLY A 685 57.68 2.46 -14.18
N LEU A 686 57.86 2.39 -15.50
CA LEU A 686 56.76 2.31 -16.46
C LEU A 686 56.10 0.93 -16.49
N GLU A 687 56.89 -0.13 -16.41
CA GLU A 687 56.35 -1.49 -16.28
C GLU A 687 55.48 -1.61 -15.02
N THR A 688 55.92 -1.01 -13.92
CA THR A 688 55.15 -0.92 -12.67
C THR A 688 53.86 -0.11 -12.88
N TYR A 689 53.95 1.04 -13.53
CA TYR A 689 52.81 1.90 -13.85
C TYR A 689 51.75 1.19 -14.72
N VAL A 690 52.15 0.54 -15.82
CA VAL A 690 51.22 -0.16 -16.72
C VAL A 690 50.61 -1.39 -16.04
N ARG A 691 51.38 -2.12 -15.22
CA ARG A 691 50.87 -3.26 -14.44
C ARG A 691 49.89 -2.83 -13.35
N SER A 692 49.98 -1.60 -12.82
CA SER A 692 49.05 -1.09 -11.81
C SER A 692 47.59 -1.02 -12.29
N PHE A 693 47.36 -0.97 -13.62
CA PHE A 693 46.01 -1.00 -14.20
C PHE A 693 45.43 -2.41 -14.34
N GLY A 694 46.18 -3.48 -14.04
CA GLY A 694 45.76 -4.86 -14.30
C GLY A 694 44.51 -5.26 -13.51
N THR A 695 44.57 -5.16 -12.19
CA THR A 695 43.43 -5.42 -11.30
C THR A 695 43.44 -4.36 -10.20
N ILE A 696 42.44 -3.49 -10.20
CA ILE A 696 42.29 -2.44 -9.19
C ILE A 696 41.17 -2.86 -8.25
N VAL A 697 41.48 -2.97 -6.96
CA VAL A 697 40.49 -3.26 -5.92
C VAL A 697 40.12 -1.94 -5.25
N LEU A 698 38.93 -1.45 -5.55
CA LEU A 698 38.34 -0.30 -4.87
C LEU A 698 37.63 -0.80 -3.63
N SER A 699 37.95 -0.25 -2.48
CA SER A 699 37.41 -0.65 -1.19
C SER A 699 37.05 0.56 -0.37
N ASP A 700 35.92 0.46 0.33
CA ASP A 700 35.42 1.50 1.21
C ASP A 700 34.86 0.87 2.50
N HIS A 701 35.02 1.59 3.61
CA HIS A 701 34.59 1.16 4.93
C HIS A 701 33.11 1.43 5.21
N VAL A 702 32.47 2.33 4.46
CA VAL A 702 31.08 2.78 4.69
C VAL A 702 30.07 1.79 4.11
N SER A 703 30.29 1.33 2.89
CA SER A 703 29.50 0.33 2.17
C SER A 703 29.92 -1.11 2.48
N GLN A 704 31.07 -1.30 3.15
CA GLN A 704 31.70 -2.60 3.42
C GLN A 704 31.89 -3.48 2.18
N ARG A 705 31.95 -2.86 0.98
CA ARG A 705 32.03 -3.56 -0.29
C ARG A 705 33.37 -3.30 -0.98
N GLN A 706 33.85 -4.31 -1.69
CA GLN A 706 34.96 -4.19 -2.63
C GLN A 706 34.42 -4.27 -4.06
N VAL A 707 34.83 -3.33 -4.89
CA VAL A 707 34.60 -3.36 -6.33
C VAL A 707 35.93 -3.65 -7.01
N THR A 708 36.03 -4.83 -7.60
CA THR A 708 37.22 -5.25 -8.33
C THR A 708 37.07 -4.89 -9.79
N ILE A 709 37.92 -3.99 -10.26
CA ILE A 709 38.02 -3.61 -11.67
C ILE A 709 39.14 -4.44 -12.29
N ASP A 710 38.77 -5.47 -13.03
CA ASP A 710 39.71 -6.26 -13.84
C ASP A 710 39.75 -5.72 -15.28
N LEU A 711 40.94 -5.29 -15.70
CA LEU A 711 41.22 -4.74 -17.02
C LEU A 711 42.26 -5.57 -17.78
N HIS A 712 42.68 -6.74 -17.27
CA HIS A 712 43.71 -7.57 -17.91
C HIS A 712 43.38 -7.90 -19.37
N ASN A 713 42.12 -8.26 -19.63
CA ASN A 713 41.64 -8.62 -20.96
C ASN A 713 41.41 -7.40 -21.87
N ASP A 714 41.06 -6.26 -21.29
CA ASP A 714 40.73 -5.05 -22.03
C ASP A 714 41.96 -4.25 -22.46
N ILE A 715 42.95 -4.13 -21.58
CA ILE A 715 44.18 -3.37 -21.83
C ILE A 715 45.24 -4.27 -22.50
N ARG A 716 45.21 -5.59 -22.23
CA ARG A 716 46.26 -6.54 -22.65
C ARG A 716 47.65 -6.01 -22.30
N THR A 717 47.90 -5.87 -21.00
CA THR A 717 49.12 -5.30 -20.40
C THR A 717 50.40 -5.79 -21.08
N GLU A 718 50.49 -7.08 -21.41
CA GLU A 718 51.64 -7.67 -22.11
C GLU A 718 51.87 -7.07 -23.50
N ILE A 719 50.80 -6.89 -24.29
CA ILE A 719 50.85 -6.29 -25.63
C ILE A 719 51.23 -4.82 -25.54
N VAL A 720 50.70 -4.09 -24.54
CA VAL A 720 51.06 -2.68 -24.33
C VAL A 720 52.55 -2.56 -24.02
N LEU A 721 53.06 -3.35 -23.09
CA LEU A 721 54.48 -3.37 -22.74
C LEU A 721 55.36 -3.76 -23.92
N GLU A 722 54.94 -4.74 -24.72
CA GLU A 722 55.66 -5.18 -25.92
C GLU A 722 55.73 -4.07 -26.99
N LYS A 723 54.58 -3.48 -27.35
CA LYS A 723 54.51 -2.34 -28.28
C LYS A 723 55.39 -1.18 -27.82
N MET A 724 55.32 -0.86 -26.54
CA MET A 724 56.06 0.25 -25.96
C MET A 724 57.57 -0.02 -25.99
N ASN A 725 58.00 -1.26 -25.73
CA ASN A 725 59.40 -1.66 -25.81
C ASN A 725 59.98 -1.40 -27.23
N HIS A 726 59.20 -1.56 -28.30
CA HIS A 726 59.65 -1.23 -29.65
C HIS A 726 59.97 0.26 -29.83
N ILE A 727 59.12 1.15 -29.32
CA ILE A 727 59.34 2.62 -29.38
C ILE A 727 60.50 3.02 -28.44
N TRP A 728 60.59 2.39 -27.28
CA TRP A 728 61.60 2.69 -26.26
C TRP A 728 63.00 2.31 -26.69
N ILE A 729 63.17 1.18 -27.39
CA ILE A 729 64.48 0.83 -27.96
C ILE A 729 64.91 1.86 -29.01
N LEU A 730 63.98 2.46 -29.76
CA LEU A 730 64.28 3.56 -30.68
C LEU A 730 64.79 4.79 -29.91
N GLY A 731 64.11 5.17 -28.83
CA GLY A 731 64.57 6.22 -27.91
C GLY A 731 65.96 5.97 -27.31
N TYR A 732 66.25 4.73 -26.90
CA TYR A 732 67.59 4.35 -26.43
C TYR A 732 68.66 4.55 -27.53
N ASN A 733 68.37 4.14 -28.77
CA ASN A 733 69.33 4.32 -29.87
C ASN A 733 69.56 5.81 -30.19
N LEU A 734 68.55 6.67 -30.04
CA LEU A 734 68.70 8.12 -30.16
C LEU A 734 69.62 8.70 -29.06
N MET A 735 69.44 8.27 -27.80
CA MET A 735 70.36 8.65 -26.71
C MET A 735 71.80 8.23 -27.02
N VAL A 736 72.00 7.02 -27.54
CA VAL A 736 73.32 6.51 -27.95
C VAL A 736 73.90 7.32 -29.12
N LEU A 737 73.11 7.64 -30.15
CA LEU A 737 73.57 8.45 -31.29
C LEU A 737 74.07 9.82 -30.81
N ARG A 738 73.31 10.49 -29.94
CA ARG A 738 73.68 11.80 -29.40
C ARG A 738 74.97 11.73 -28.59
N PHE A 739 75.13 10.69 -27.77
CA PHE A 739 76.38 10.43 -27.04
C PHE A 739 77.58 10.23 -27.98
N GLU A 740 77.41 9.43 -29.04
CA GLU A 740 78.46 9.12 -30.02
C GLU A 740 78.89 10.34 -30.86
N LEU A 741 77.97 11.27 -31.13
CA LEU A 741 78.27 12.56 -31.75
C LEU A 741 79.08 13.47 -30.81
N MET A 742 78.65 13.63 -29.56
CA MET A 742 79.35 14.49 -28.59
C MET A 742 80.76 13.99 -28.26
N LYS A 743 80.96 12.67 -28.16
CA LYS A 743 82.26 12.07 -27.82
C LYS A 743 83.34 12.31 -28.89
N ARG A 744 82.98 12.34 -30.18
CA ARG A 744 83.95 12.36 -31.30
C ARG A 744 84.47 13.75 -31.67
N ASN A 745 83.94 14.82 -31.07
CA ASN A 745 84.40 16.21 -31.22
C ASN A 745 84.73 16.61 -32.68
N THR A 746 83.80 16.29 -33.59
CA THR A 746 83.96 16.43 -35.06
C THR A 746 84.38 17.83 -35.50
N SER A 747 83.85 18.86 -34.84
CA SER A 747 84.19 20.27 -35.10
C SER A 747 85.69 20.57 -35.00
N GLU A 748 86.41 19.93 -34.08
CA GLU A 748 87.85 20.15 -33.88
C GLU A 748 88.70 19.48 -34.97
N ILE A 749 88.27 18.33 -35.50
CA ILE A 749 88.99 17.60 -36.56
C ILE A 749 88.83 18.27 -37.92
N ILE A 750 87.62 18.75 -38.23
CA ILE A 750 87.35 19.53 -39.45
C ILE A 750 88.25 20.77 -39.52
N LYS A 751 88.40 21.50 -38.41
CA LYS A 751 89.32 22.65 -38.32
C LYS A 751 90.77 22.26 -38.64
N ARG A 752 91.23 21.10 -38.16
CA ARG A 752 92.61 20.63 -38.36
C ARG A 752 92.87 20.18 -39.80
N LEU A 753 91.92 19.49 -40.42
CA LEU A 753 92.02 19.10 -41.84
C LEU A 753 92.15 20.31 -42.76
N ASN A 754 91.31 21.33 -42.54
CA ASN A 754 91.37 22.59 -43.27
C ASN A 754 92.72 23.30 -43.06
N ALA A 755 93.20 23.40 -41.81
CA ALA A 755 94.49 24.00 -41.51
C ALA A 755 95.69 23.26 -42.16
N SER A 756 95.64 21.92 -42.22
CA SER A 756 96.68 21.11 -42.86
C SER A 756 96.67 21.25 -44.38
N SER A 757 95.48 21.38 -44.98
CA SER A 757 95.33 21.66 -46.42
C SER A 757 95.94 23.03 -46.78
N ASP A 758 95.62 24.07 -46.01
CA ASP A 758 96.13 25.42 -46.25
C ASP A 758 97.67 25.49 -46.22
N LYS A 759 98.30 24.77 -45.27
CA LYS A 759 99.76 24.68 -45.17
C LYS A 759 100.42 24.05 -46.39
N LYS A 760 99.84 22.98 -46.94
CA LYS A 760 100.35 22.31 -48.15
C LYS A 760 100.29 23.21 -49.38
N ARG A 761 99.24 24.02 -49.47
CA ARG A 761 99.09 25.04 -50.51
C ARG A 761 100.13 26.14 -50.39
N GLU A 762 100.45 26.58 -49.17
CA GLU A 762 101.52 27.54 -48.91
C GLU A 762 102.89 27.02 -49.41
N ASP A 763 103.24 25.78 -49.07
CA ASP A 763 104.49 25.13 -49.51
C ASP A 763 104.58 24.99 -51.05
N ALA A 764 103.46 24.68 -51.71
CA ALA A 764 103.38 24.66 -53.18
C ALA A 764 103.67 26.06 -53.77
N THR A 765 103.10 27.11 -53.17
CA THR A 765 103.34 28.50 -53.59
C THR A 765 104.82 28.89 -53.47
N ASN A 766 105.49 28.45 -52.40
CA ASN A 766 106.92 28.66 -52.17
C ASN A 766 107.81 27.94 -53.20
N ASN A 767 107.45 26.72 -53.61
CA ASN A 767 108.16 26.01 -54.69
C ASN A 767 108.04 26.76 -56.03
N LYS A 768 106.87 27.35 -56.30
CA LYS A 768 106.63 28.16 -57.50
C LYS A 768 107.51 29.42 -57.57
N LEU A 769 107.77 30.05 -56.43
CA LEU A 769 108.70 31.18 -56.31
C LEU A 769 110.15 30.75 -56.60
N LYS A 770 110.61 29.64 -56.00
CA LYS A 770 111.96 29.11 -56.22
C LYS A 770 112.23 28.72 -57.67
N ILE A 771 111.23 28.16 -58.36
CA ILE A 771 111.32 27.85 -59.80
C ILE A 771 111.59 29.13 -60.61
N LYS A 772 110.89 30.22 -60.27
CA LYS A 772 111.02 31.51 -60.96
C LYS A 772 112.39 32.15 -60.77
N ASP A 773 112.99 32.00 -59.59
CA ASP A 773 114.35 32.48 -59.32
C ASP A 773 115.41 31.70 -60.12
N LEU A 774 115.25 30.38 -60.22
CA LEU A 774 116.16 29.54 -61.04
C LEU A 774 116.09 29.87 -62.53
N ASP A 775 114.92 30.22 -63.07
CA ASP A 775 114.77 30.68 -64.46
C ASP A 775 115.59 31.94 -64.75
N VAL A 776 115.64 32.87 -63.80
CA VAL A 776 116.41 34.12 -63.93
C VAL A 776 117.92 33.83 -63.93
N GLU A 777 118.38 32.96 -63.04
CA GLU A 777 119.81 32.60 -62.93
C GLU A 777 120.33 31.89 -64.20
N ILE A 778 119.53 30.98 -64.76
CA ILE A 778 119.87 30.28 -66.01
C ILE A 778 120.00 31.26 -67.19
N ALA A 779 119.14 32.29 -67.25
CA ALA A 779 119.18 33.27 -68.33
C ALA A 779 120.47 34.12 -68.30
N GLN A 780 120.91 34.55 -67.11
CA GLN A 780 122.13 35.37 -66.95
C GLN A 780 123.40 34.61 -67.36
N LEU A 781 123.54 33.36 -66.92
CA LEU A 781 124.70 32.52 -67.26
C LEU A 781 124.82 32.27 -68.77
N ARG A 782 123.69 32.25 -69.48
CA ARG A 782 123.65 32.04 -70.94
C ARG A 782 124.20 33.23 -71.72
N ASP A 783 123.91 34.44 -71.25
CA ASP A 783 124.39 35.69 -71.86
C ASP A 783 125.90 35.89 -71.64
N GLU A 784 126.41 35.56 -70.44
CA GLU A 784 127.85 35.63 -70.12
C GLU A 784 128.67 34.68 -70.99
N ALA A 785 128.25 33.40 -71.11
CA ALA A 785 128.90 32.42 -71.98
C ALA A 785 128.93 32.88 -73.46
N TRP A 786 127.89 33.56 -73.92
CA TRP A 786 127.83 34.04 -75.29
C TRP A 786 128.79 35.21 -75.56
N SER A 787 128.94 36.12 -74.59
CA SER A 787 129.94 37.20 -74.59
C SER A 787 131.37 36.67 -74.69
N ASP A 788 131.74 35.71 -73.83
CA ASP A 788 133.12 35.19 -73.76
C ASP A 788 133.50 34.35 -74.99
N THR A 789 132.54 33.67 -75.60
CA THR A 789 132.74 32.97 -76.89
C THR A 789 133.17 33.94 -78.00
N ARG A 790 132.59 35.14 -78.05
CA ARG A 790 133.00 36.18 -79.02
C ARG A 790 134.41 36.71 -78.73
N ARG A 791 134.74 36.90 -77.46
CA ARG A 791 136.06 37.40 -77.01
C ARG A 791 137.17 36.42 -77.41
N ALA A 792 136.98 35.13 -77.17
CA ALA A 792 137.92 34.07 -77.54
C ALA A 792 138.28 34.08 -79.04
N ARG A 793 137.27 34.17 -79.91
CA ARG A 793 137.47 34.19 -81.39
C ARG A 793 138.25 35.40 -81.89
N LYS A 794 138.14 36.54 -81.21
CA LYS A 794 138.82 37.78 -81.61
C LYS A 794 140.32 37.71 -81.33
N GLU A 795 140.69 37.29 -80.12
CA GLU A 795 142.10 37.18 -79.68
C GLU A 795 142.88 36.13 -80.48
N GLU A 796 142.23 35.04 -80.89
CA GLU A 796 142.87 34.00 -81.72
C GLU A 796 143.30 34.49 -83.11
N LYS A 797 142.46 35.32 -83.74
CA LYS A 797 142.79 35.93 -85.03
C LYS A 797 143.98 36.87 -84.92
N GLU A 798 144.08 37.61 -83.82
CA GLU A 798 145.21 38.51 -83.55
C GLU A 798 146.50 37.75 -83.25
N ALA A 799 146.45 36.67 -82.46
CA ALA A 799 147.60 35.80 -82.22
C ALA A 799 148.20 35.25 -83.53
N THR A 800 147.32 34.85 -84.46
CA THR A 800 147.73 34.26 -85.75
C THR A 800 148.42 35.30 -86.63
N LYS A 801 147.87 36.51 -86.74
CA LYS A 801 148.48 37.63 -87.48
C LYS A 801 149.88 37.98 -86.95
N LYS A 802 150.04 38.05 -85.63
CA LYS A 802 151.31 38.43 -85.01
C LYS A 802 152.40 37.36 -85.16
N ARG A 803 152.03 36.08 -85.13
CA ARG A 803 152.95 34.96 -85.47
C ARG A 803 153.52 35.08 -86.87
N ILE A 804 152.70 35.48 -87.85
CA ILE A 804 153.15 35.67 -89.24
C ILE A 804 154.17 36.82 -89.32
N TRP A 805 153.92 37.94 -88.64
CA TRP A 805 154.85 39.09 -88.61
C TRP A 805 156.20 38.78 -87.94
N ALA A 806 156.20 37.97 -86.88
CA ALA A 806 157.43 37.51 -86.22
C ALA A 806 158.35 36.72 -87.18
N TRP A 807 157.77 35.99 -88.13
CA TRP A 807 158.52 35.16 -89.06
C TRP A 807 159.18 36.00 -90.18
N VAL A 808 158.47 37.01 -90.69
CA VAL A 808 158.97 37.88 -91.79
C VAL A 808 160.13 38.77 -91.33
N THR A 809 160.18 39.15 -90.06
CA THR A 809 161.19 40.07 -89.51
C THR A 809 162.45 39.38 -88.97
N ALA A 810 162.59 38.06 -89.14
CA ALA A 810 163.67 37.24 -88.56
C ALA A 810 165.14 37.71 -88.80
N PRO A 811 165.52 38.38 -89.91
CA PRO A 811 166.89 38.92 -90.06
C PRO A 811 167.21 40.07 -89.10
N LEU A 812 166.18 40.68 -88.50
CA LEU A 812 166.28 41.74 -87.51
C LEU A 812 165.86 41.17 -86.15
N VAL A 813 166.84 40.82 -85.32
CA VAL A 813 166.68 40.06 -84.07
C VAL A 813 165.66 40.68 -83.09
N ILE A 814 165.62 42.02 -83.00
CA ILE A 814 164.79 42.73 -82.01
C ILE A 814 163.29 42.73 -82.39
N PRO A 815 162.89 43.09 -83.62
CA PRO A 815 161.48 43.02 -84.05
C PRO A 815 160.83 41.63 -83.94
N ALA A 816 161.56 40.56 -84.29
CA ALA A 816 161.02 39.20 -84.31
C ALA A 816 160.60 38.68 -82.92
N ILE A 817 161.39 39.00 -81.88
CA ILE A 817 161.11 38.58 -80.50
C ILE A 817 159.85 39.28 -79.95
N HIS A 818 159.65 40.56 -80.27
CA HIS A 818 158.48 41.31 -79.78
C HIS A 818 157.16 40.79 -80.34
N PHE A 819 157.12 40.45 -81.63
CA PHE A 819 155.90 39.88 -82.25
C PHE A 819 155.61 38.45 -81.81
N ALA A 820 156.64 37.63 -81.52
CA ALA A 820 156.43 36.28 -81.01
C ALA A 820 155.88 36.26 -79.58
N SER A 821 156.42 37.10 -78.69
CA SER A 821 155.93 37.24 -77.31
C SER A 821 154.47 37.68 -77.28
N THR A 822 154.13 38.73 -78.03
CA THR A 822 152.77 39.27 -78.03
C THR A 822 151.73 38.37 -78.71
N ALA A 823 152.15 37.40 -79.53
CA ALA A 823 151.26 36.39 -80.08
C ALA A 823 150.93 35.28 -79.08
N SER A 824 151.87 34.93 -78.18
CA SER A 824 151.62 33.99 -77.08
C SER A 824 150.58 34.54 -76.12
N ASP A 825 150.72 35.81 -75.73
CA ASP A 825 149.77 36.48 -74.82
C ASP A 825 148.33 36.55 -75.36
N CYS A 826 148.15 36.61 -76.68
CA CYS A 826 146.82 36.57 -77.30
C CYS A 826 146.24 35.14 -77.33
N ALA A 827 147.06 34.11 -77.51
CA ALA A 827 146.61 32.72 -77.49
C ALA A 827 146.17 32.28 -76.08
N ASP A 828 146.91 32.68 -75.05
CA ASP A 828 146.58 32.37 -73.66
C ASP A 828 145.26 33.04 -73.23
N ARG A 829 145.01 34.28 -73.68
CA ARG A 829 143.73 34.97 -73.46
C ARG A 829 142.56 34.31 -74.19
N ALA A 830 142.77 33.75 -75.37
CA ALA A 830 141.72 33.01 -76.09
C ALA A 830 141.38 31.67 -75.41
N ALA A 831 142.38 30.97 -74.87
CA ALA A 831 142.18 29.74 -74.10
C ALA A 831 141.40 29.99 -72.80
N ALA A 832 141.77 31.03 -72.05
CA ALA A 832 141.08 31.41 -70.81
C ALA A 832 139.59 31.72 -71.05
N ALA A 833 139.25 32.38 -72.17
CA ALA A 833 137.86 32.69 -72.50
C ALA A 833 137.02 31.46 -72.88
N ARG A 834 137.61 30.40 -73.45
CA ARG A 834 136.85 29.16 -73.74
C ARG A 834 136.56 28.36 -72.48
N ASP A 835 137.51 28.34 -71.54
CA ASP A 835 137.35 27.61 -70.28
C ASP A 835 136.19 28.19 -69.45
N CYS A 836 136.01 29.51 -69.48
CA CYS A 836 134.86 30.19 -68.87
C CYS A 836 133.51 29.76 -69.48
N VAL A 837 133.44 29.58 -70.80
CA VAL A 837 132.20 29.15 -71.50
C VAL A 837 131.83 27.71 -71.15
N GLN A 838 132.83 26.82 -71.04
CA GLN A 838 132.59 25.44 -70.67
C GLN A 838 132.05 25.33 -69.23
N GLN A 839 132.64 26.08 -68.29
CA GLN A 839 132.15 26.15 -66.91
C GLN A 839 130.71 26.70 -66.81
N ALA A 840 130.37 27.74 -67.58
CA ALA A 840 129.02 28.31 -67.59
C ALA A 840 127.96 27.32 -68.09
N ASN A 841 128.25 26.55 -69.15
CA ASN A 841 127.31 25.56 -69.69
C ASN A 841 127.06 24.38 -68.74
N GLU A 842 128.09 23.89 -68.05
CA GLU A 842 127.93 22.83 -67.03
C GLU A 842 127.02 23.27 -65.87
N LYS A 843 127.09 24.55 -65.50
CA LYS A 843 126.27 25.13 -64.42
C LYS A 843 124.79 25.23 -64.82
N ILE A 844 124.49 25.59 -66.07
CA ILE A 844 123.11 25.66 -66.61
C ILE A 844 122.41 24.30 -66.57
N VAL A 845 123.10 23.21 -66.94
CA VAL A 845 122.49 21.87 -66.94
C VAL A 845 122.05 21.44 -65.54
N LYS A 846 122.89 21.69 -64.52
CA LYS A 846 122.56 21.39 -63.11
C LYS A 846 121.35 22.18 -62.60
N LEU A 847 121.22 23.46 -62.97
CA LEU A 847 120.07 24.28 -62.56
C LEU A 847 118.76 23.78 -63.19
N HIS A 848 118.79 23.29 -64.44
CA HIS A 848 117.61 22.75 -65.12
C HIS A 848 117.10 21.45 -64.48
N GLU A 849 117.99 20.56 -64.02
CA GLU A 849 117.60 19.37 -63.25
C GLU A 849 116.93 19.73 -61.92
N GLY A 850 117.45 20.75 -61.21
CA GLY A 850 116.84 21.27 -59.98
C GLY A 850 115.44 21.84 -60.19
N GLN A 851 115.22 22.54 -61.31
CA GLN A 851 113.92 23.11 -61.67
C GLN A 851 112.86 22.03 -61.93
N LYS A 852 113.21 20.95 -62.64
CA LYS A 852 112.30 19.82 -62.93
C LYS A 852 111.85 19.10 -61.65
N GLY A 853 112.73 18.95 -60.67
CA GLY A 853 112.39 18.38 -59.36
C GLY A 853 111.35 19.21 -58.60
N LEU A 854 111.45 20.54 -58.63
CA LEU A 854 110.52 21.43 -57.96
C LEU A 854 109.12 21.42 -58.59
N TYR A 855 109.01 21.31 -59.92
CA TYR A 855 107.70 21.18 -60.59
C TYR A 855 106.95 19.93 -60.14
N SER A 856 107.63 18.78 -60.10
CA SER A 856 107.01 17.52 -59.65
C SER A 856 106.59 17.57 -58.19
N ALA A 857 107.36 18.24 -57.33
CA ALA A 857 107.02 18.41 -55.90
C ALA A 857 105.80 19.34 -55.71
N ASN A 858 105.70 20.40 -56.51
CA ASN A 858 104.58 21.34 -56.47
C ASN A 858 103.24 20.69 -56.87
N ASP A 859 103.23 19.84 -57.90
CA ASP A 859 102.00 19.15 -58.34
C ASP A 859 101.52 18.12 -57.29
N ALA A 860 102.45 17.43 -56.63
CA ALA A 860 102.13 16.52 -55.53
C ALA A 860 101.50 17.25 -54.33
N LEU A 861 102.04 18.40 -53.92
CA LEU A 861 101.52 19.19 -52.80
C LEU A 861 100.11 19.76 -53.06
N ASN A 862 99.83 20.22 -54.29
CA ASN A 862 98.49 20.71 -54.64
C ASN A 862 97.47 19.57 -54.61
N LYS A 863 97.84 18.38 -55.11
CA LYS A 863 96.98 17.20 -55.06
C LYS A 863 96.64 16.78 -53.63
N GLU A 864 97.63 16.75 -52.73
CA GLU A 864 97.42 16.45 -51.31
C GLU A 864 96.53 17.49 -50.60
N SER A 865 96.66 18.78 -50.94
CA SER A 865 95.82 19.86 -50.38
C SER A 865 94.34 19.67 -50.72
N ASP A 866 94.03 19.37 -51.98
CA ASP A 866 92.66 19.17 -52.45
C ASP A 866 92.00 17.93 -51.80
N GLU A 867 92.77 16.84 -51.61
CA GLU A 867 92.30 15.63 -50.92
C GLU A 867 91.90 15.90 -49.45
N LEU A 868 92.71 16.67 -48.71
CA LEU A 868 92.42 17.03 -47.31
C LEU A 868 91.17 17.90 -47.16
N ARG A 869 90.97 18.86 -48.07
CA ARG A 869 89.83 19.78 -48.05
C ARG A 869 88.51 19.10 -48.43
N ASN A 870 88.55 18.17 -49.39
CA ASN A 870 87.40 17.34 -49.71
C ASN A 870 86.98 16.48 -48.49
N SER A 871 87.94 15.88 -47.78
CA SER A 871 87.67 15.10 -46.56
C SER A 871 87.04 15.93 -45.42
N ALA A 872 87.43 17.21 -45.28
CA ALA A 872 86.81 18.12 -44.31
C ALA A 872 85.35 18.48 -44.67
N GLY A 873 85.09 18.77 -45.95
CA GLY A 873 83.73 19.04 -46.45
C GLY A 873 82.81 17.82 -46.35
N ASP A 874 83.32 16.62 -46.61
CA ASP A 874 82.58 15.37 -46.44
C ASP A 874 82.13 15.16 -44.99
N LEU A 875 83.02 15.45 -44.02
CA LEU A 875 82.70 15.35 -42.58
C LEU A 875 81.61 16.34 -42.14
N GLU A 876 81.65 17.60 -42.58
CA GLU A 876 80.61 18.61 -42.27
C GLU A 876 79.24 18.24 -42.83
N SER A 877 79.22 17.74 -44.07
CA SER A 877 78.01 17.26 -44.73
C SER A 877 77.35 16.13 -43.93
N ILE A 878 78.14 15.14 -43.49
CA ILE A 878 77.62 13.98 -42.76
C ILE A 878 77.15 14.38 -41.35
N GLU A 879 77.82 15.30 -40.65
CA GLU A 879 77.34 15.79 -39.35
C GLU A 879 75.96 16.45 -39.47
N THR A 880 75.75 17.21 -40.55
CA THR A 880 74.45 17.84 -40.84
C THR A 880 73.39 16.78 -41.19
N GLU A 881 73.73 15.78 -42.01
CA GLU A 881 72.84 14.65 -42.31
C GLU A 881 72.42 13.90 -41.04
N LEU A 882 73.34 13.68 -40.08
CA LEU A 882 73.03 12.96 -38.84
C LEU A 882 72.16 13.77 -37.87
N LYS A 883 72.33 15.10 -37.81
CA LYS A 883 71.45 15.96 -37.00
C LYS A 883 70.02 15.98 -37.57
N ASN A 884 69.88 16.08 -38.89
CA ASN A 884 68.57 16.00 -39.54
C ASN A 884 67.93 14.62 -39.31
N LEU A 885 68.72 13.54 -39.46
CA LEU A 885 68.24 12.19 -39.17
C LEU A 885 67.80 12.01 -37.72
N PHE A 886 68.49 12.65 -36.75
CA PHE A 886 68.10 12.60 -35.35
C PHE A 886 66.71 13.21 -35.12
N GLU A 887 66.45 14.40 -35.68
CA GLU A 887 65.14 15.07 -35.56
C GLU A 887 64.04 14.34 -36.34
N ASP A 888 64.35 13.80 -37.52
CA ASP A 888 63.41 13.01 -38.33
C ASP A 888 62.99 11.74 -37.58
N VAL A 889 63.94 10.99 -37.03
CA VAL A 889 63.66 9.76 -36.27
C VAL A 889 62.96 10.07 -34.95
N LEU A 890 63.25 11.21 -34.32
CA LEU A 890 62.56 11.65 -33.11
C LEU A 890 61.09 12.01 -33.40
N THR A 891 60.84 12.69 -34.51
CA THR A 891 59.49 13.00 -35.00
C THR A 891 58.74 11.71 -35.35
N LYS A 892 59.41 10.77 -36.03
CA LYS A 892 58.83 9.47 -36.37
C LYS A 892 58.53 8.63 -35.13
N ALA A 893 59.38 8.68 -34.10
CA ALA A 893 59.13 8.00 -32.84
C ALA A 893 57.88 8.56 -32.13
N ASP A 894 57.65 9.87 -32.21
CA ASP A 894 56.44 10.52 -31.67
C ASP A 894 55.18 10.13 -32.47
N GLU A 895 55.26 10.06 -33.81
CA GLU A 895 54.18 9.52 -34.65
C GLU A 895 53.87 8.05 -34.29
N LEU A 896 54.90 7.21 -34.18
CA LEU A 896 54.74 5.82 -33.78
C LEU A 896 54.14 5.69 -32.38
N ALA A 897 54.44 6.59 -31.44
CA ALA A 897 53.82 6.61 -30.12
C ALA A 897 52.34 7.00 -30.16
N ARG A 898 51.94 7.92 -31.05
CA ARG A 898 50.53 8.27 -31.27
C ARG A 898 49.76 7.12 -31.93
N ASP A 899 50.35 6.49 -32.94
CA ASP A 899 49.72 5.46 -33.76
C ASP A 899 49.82 4.05 -33.15
N ALA A 900 50.64 3.85 -32.11
CA ALA A 900 50.89 2.57 -31.45
C ALA A 900 49.63 1.82 -31.03
N MET A 901 48.57 2.56 -30.66
CA MET A 901 47.31 1.95 -30.25
C MET A 901 46.68 1.16 -31.41
N ASP A 902 46.57 1.79 -32.57
CA ASP A 902 45.88 1.27 -33.75
C ASP A 902 46.76 0.39 -34.64
N MET A 903 48.08 0.44 -34.45
CA MET A 903 49.04 -0.44 -35.13
C MET A 903 49.13 -1.82 -34.46
N GLY A 904 49.20 -2.89 -35.26
CA GLY A 904 49.54 -4.22 -34.73
C GLY A 904 50.98 -4.27 -34.20
N VAL A 905 51.25 -5.16 -33.23
CA VAL A 905 52.61 -5.32 -32.62
C VAL A 905 53.66 -5.53 -33.71
N GLU A 906 53.41 -6.44 -34.65
CA GLU A 906 54.33 -6.75 -35.75
C GLU A 906 54.60 -5.54 -36.65
N LYS A 907 53.57 -4.76 -36.97
CA LYS A 907 53.70 -3.55 -37.81
C LYS A 907 54.52 -2.47 -37.09
N LEU A 908 54.23 -2.23 -35.81
CA LEU A 908 54.98 -1.29 -34.98
C LEU A 908 56.44 -1.73 -34.79
N ALA A 909 56.66 -3.04 -34.62
CA ALA A 909 57.99 -3.62 -34.54
C ALA A 909 58.77 -3.44 -35.85
N LEU A 910 58.14 -3.67 -36.99
CA LEU A 910 58.73 -3.48 -38.32
C LEU A 910 59.08 -2.01 -38.58
N GLU A 911 58.16 -1.08 -38.33
CA GLU A 911 58.39 0.35 -38.56
C GLU A 911 59.45 0.90 -37.60
N SER A 912 59.39 0.57 -36.30
CA SER A 912 60.46 0.92 -35.36
C SER A 912 61.79 0.31 -35.78
N ASP A 913 61.82 -0.96 -36.21
CA ASP A 913 63.08 -1.60 -36.62
C ASP A 913 63.67 -0.98 -37.88
N ALA A 914 62.84 -0.59 -38.85
CA ALA A 914 63.29 0.14 -40.04
C ALA A 914 64.02 1.44 -39.66
N GLU A 915 63.44 2.24 -38.76
CA GLU A 915 64.06 3.47 -38.26
C GLU A 915 65.36 3.17 -37.49
N ARG A 916 65.36 2.14 -36.63
CA ARG A 916 66.57 1.71 -35.90
C ARG A 916 67.68 1.27 -36.85
N GLN A 917 67.34 0.52 -37.90
CA GLN A 917 68.30 0.06 -38.90
C GLN A 917 68.87 1.22 -39.70
N GLN A 918 68.04 2.18 -40.11
CA GLN A 918 68.46 3.40 -40.78
C GLN A 918 69.42 4.20 -39.90
N LEU A 919 69.08 4.41 -38.63
CA LEU A 919 69.92 5.09 -37.65
C LEU A 919 71.28 4.38 -37.47
N ARG A 920 71.27 3.06 -37.29
CA ARG A 920 72.50 2.26 -37.10
C ARG A 920 73.38 2.27 -38.35
N LYS A 921 72.78 2.16 -39.54
CA LYS A 921 73.51 2.18 -40.82
C LYS A 921 74.21 3.51 -41.01
N LYS A 922 73.47 4.62 -40.89
CA LYS A 922 74.01 5.97 -41.01
C LYS A 922 75.06 6.28 -39.95
N LEU A 923 74.87 5.82 -38.71
CA LEU A 923 75.87 5.94 -37.65
C LEU A 923 77.15 5.14 -37.97
N LYS A 924 77.04 3.91 -38.48
CA LYS A 924 78.21 3.12 -38.89
C LYS A 924 78.95 3.76 -40.06
N GLU A 925 78.22 4.26 -41.06
CA GLU A 925 78.79 5.00 -42.20
C GLU A 925 79.55 6.24 -41.72
N PHE A 926 78.96 7.01 -40.81
CA PHE A 926 79.64 8.15 -40.19
C PHE A 926 80.88 7.74 -39.42
N ILE A 927 80.81 6.71 -38.56
CA ILE A 927 81.97 6.24 -37.80
C ILE A 927 83.10 5.80 -38.75
N ALA A 928 82.77 5.05 -39.81
CA ALA A 928 83.77 4.58 -40.77
C ALA A 928 84.42 5.74 -41.55
N ARG A 929 83.62 6.71 -42.01
CA ARG A 929 84.14 7.89 -42.71
C ARG A 929 84.91 8.83 -41.78
N PHE A 930 84.47 8.94 -40.54
CA PHE A 930 85.16 9.71 -39.51
C PHE A 930 86.54 9.13 -39.21
N GLU A 931 86.66 7.82 -38.99
CA GLU A 931 87.98 7.19 -38.79
C GLU A 931 88.85 7.32 -40.04
N ALA A 932 88.29 7.16 -41.26
CA ALA A 932 89.02 7.34 -42.51
C ALA A 932 89.55 8.77 -42.72
N ALA A 933 88.81 9.79 -42.30
CA ALA A 933 89.24 11.19 -42.37
C ALA A 933 90.22 11.57 -41.25
N LYS A 934 90.08 10.96 -40.07
CA LYS A 934 90.98 11.14 -38.93
C LYS A 934 92.39 10.61 -39.22
N ASP A 935 92.51 9.49 -39.94
CA ASP A 935 93.80 8.89 -40.32
C ASP A 935 94.61 9.74 -41.33
N GLN A 936 93.97 10.71 -42.01
CA GLN A 936 94.63 11.64 -42.94
C GLN A 936 95.25 12.86 -42.25
N VAL A 937 95.04 13.03 -40.94
CA VAL A 937 95.57 14.15 -40.17
C VAL A 937 96.88 13.73 -39.51
N ALA A 938 97.94 14.55 -39.66
CA ALA A 938 99.18 14.33 -38.92
C ALA A 938 98.93 14.37 -37.40
N PRO A 939 99.57 13.50 -36.59
CA PRO A 939 99.40 13.52 -35.15
C PRO A 939 99.83 14.89 -34.58
N PRO A 940 99.20 15.34 -33.48
CA PRO A 940 99.55 16.62 -32.87
C PRO A 940 101.03 16.64 -32.51
N PRO A 941 101.72 17.80 -32.61
CA PRO A 941 103.04 17.92 -32.03
C PRO A 941 102.95 17.56 -30.54
N PRO A 942 103.94 16.84 -29.98
CA PRO A 942 103.94 16.56 -28.56
C PRO A 942 103.85 17.88 -27.79
N PRO A 943 103.11 17.93 -26.66
CA PRO A 943 103.00 19.14 -25.88
C PRO A 943 104.41 19.64 -25.52
N PRO A 944 104.66 20.96 -25.52
CA PRO A 944 105.92 21.49 -25.05
C PRO A 944 106.14 21.01 -23.61
N VAL A 945 107.34 20.49 -23.33
CA VAL A 945 107.74 20.04 -21.98
C VAL A 945 107.61 21.17 -20.98
#